data_AF-A0AA88H1S9-F1
#
_entry.id   AF-A0AA88H1S9-F1
#
_cell.length_a   1.000
_cell.length_b   1.000
_cell.length_c   1.000
_cell.angle_alpha   90.00
_cell.angle_beta   90.00
_cell.angle_gamma   90.00
#
_symmetry.space_group_name_H-M   'P 1'
#
loop_
_entity.id
_entity.type
_entity.pdbx_description
1 polymer ?
#
loop_
_entity_poly.entity_id
_entity_poly.type
_entity_poly.pdbx_seq_one_letter_code
_entity_poly.pdbx_strand_id
1 'polypeptide(L)'
;MFFPHLSPQLFPLYSKKVLRALSKWDNARTLCLRDISLTTQSVENEFQIFSKTTSGMALPTPNVFETNVFSVLEEAKMMQFTHDCIHIYENELRPSVEEQKTKKELVKDISKIISKIFPETLLEPKIFTFGSYASDLSLTGSSDIDICIAFKGFENIHDNNIHSRILEMIRKEMNPKIIPVEYSHLEPQSKSVGRTRFPILTVHDSKRNLDCDLCVANYLGIVNTRMISTYLMVDQTMLKYYNACIDIHIKNRVKMLIYIVKSWAKRRRISSASEGSLASYSYVLMTLHFLQAIEVLPSLQQLAMSETLSTNICVEDISRPHHVQTYDTKYFNNLEKLPFVWKSSDIEKVSKFTVGHLVFMFFEYYAKHFNFDDHVISIRRGNGSVLRKNVLRNSQTIISIEDPFEHRDLGCVVSNEMGPLIVSEFKRAFEILSNGGSIQEVLLERVGVHSRNIYDEKKDFSGYEDHLPLELVAKMIQKGELFQGELRVNKKKYREAYVTVVGGPFKKDIFIDELKNRNRAMHGDVVAIRVEEKKSVAGSVMKMMKTQDASHEDREQLDYGTSTNVPSEEKKTYQGIVVAILKKKSPSIFPCILMDNTENKDIRWLIPLDRCYPKLRISVSEFNNKFNSKLFLLEEGIFLVKMTPWNKNIKFPRGTLLGCLGFRKDLWSLKRALLLQFFPNMYDHLFSKKEILAEKETGKEASNPKDVLNENDQVETKITDDGFNGDTSDNLIQVEDWSQSRRIFTIDPTHAKDLDDAIAIKPIYESNSEITDWNRKPYEKAQQFLITVAIADVSLYVPLNSPMDKKAKSQGTSIYLMNSVEHMLDPYLSQNLCSLHEGVNRYALAVEFIIDRETCEIMKESVKFNRCIMKSCCRLDYNKTQKMILHYHKNKFKGFVENQMDPIIKFGLETDEVPCVYGNFTLDEIYEDVQIFNELSQKLRRQRAENGNVFLSDMKLNFESDKFGFPVMVSKDEHNESHILIEEMMILANKLVAKALYDYFGESTLLRIHSAPKIDKWSEVVACLAEYIYKWKIENLSNEGEEKRRGEKLIVLSMLEKCLKQNIEGIQENERPITLQQVMNTLIAQTEQHTSLKQVVQYLLLKEMQLAKYATVEDCKNIKPATENDMELQQNPERFQQKYESTWHFALCNEFYTHFTSPIRRYADLIVHRQLIQMMKEKNMLELGQSKEDVLAFRERTFLSSQQISVIAEHLNDQAYKAHYLQGFG
;
A
#
# COMPACT_ATOMS: atom_id res chain seq x y z
N MET A 1 -10.32 37.85 2.42
CA MET A 1 -9.81 39.24 2.56
C MET A 1 -8.35 39.16 2.99
N PHE A 2 -7.47 40.00 2.42
CA PHE A 2 -6.25 40.62 2.96
C PHE A 2 -5.38 39.82 4.00
N PHE A 3 -4.06 39.68 3.86
CA PHE A 3 -3.10 40.20 2.85
C PHE A 3 -1.79 39.35 2.85
N PRO A 4 -0.73 39.65 2.07
CA PRO A 4 0.32 38.70 1.67
C PRO A 4 1.68 39.04 2.31
N HIS A 5 2.77 38.47 1.79
CA HIS A 5 4.06 39.13 1.47
C HIS A 5 5.18 38.09 1.39
N LEU A 6 5.67 37.81 0.18
CA LEU A 6 7.05 37.38 -0.07
C LEU A 6 7.39 37.71 -1.54
N SER A 7 8.52 38.36 -1.78
CA SER A 7 8.85 38.97 -3.08
C SER A 7 9.72 38.04 -3.96
N PRO A 8 9.82 38.28 -5.29
CA PRO A 8 10.50 37.37 -6.22
C PRO A 8 12.05 37.39 -6.20
N GLN A 9 12.70 37.83 -5.12
CA GLN A 9 14.10 38.30 -5.16
C GLN A 9 15.18 37.38 -4.55
N LEU A 10 14.87 36.14 -4.17
CA LEU A 10 15.85 35.18 -3.62
C LEU A 10 16.28 34.06 -4.60
N PHE A 11 16.28 34.34 -5.90
CA PHE A 11 16.59 33.34 -6.94
C PHE A 11 18.07 33.02 -7.30
N PRO A 12 19.14 33.64 -6.74
CA PRO A 12 20.52 33.30 -7.15
C PRO A 12 21.48 32.87 -6.01
N LEU A 13 21.17 31.82 -5.24
CA LEU A 13 22.14 31.23 -4.28
C LEU A 13 22.25 29.68 -4.31
N TYR A 14 22.02 29.06 -5.47
CA TYR A 14 22.29 27.63 -5.68
C TYR A 14 23.41 27.37 -6.70
N SER A 15 24.42 26.60 -6.28
CA SER A 15 25.60 26.31 -7.11
C SER A 15 25.26 25.50 -8.37
N LYS A 16 26.12 25.56 -9.39
CA LYS A 16 25.99 24.75 -10.62
C LYS A 16 25.94 23.22 -10.38
N LYS A 17 26.32 22.73 -9.19
CA LYS A 17 26.10 21.33 -8.77
C LYS A 17 24.66 21.08 -8.32
N VAL A 18 24.03 22.01 -7.61
CA VAL A 18 22.60 21.91 -7.26
C VAL A 18 21.74 22.06 -8.51
N LEU A 19 22.08 22.95 -9.45
CA LEU A 19 21.36 23.01 -10.74
C LEU A 19 21.50 21.73 -11.59
N ARG A 20 22.61 20.99 -11.48
CA ARG A 20 22.78 19.66 -12.11
C ARG A 20 22.14 18.51 -11.32
N ALA A 21 21.95 18.67 -10.01
CA ALA A 21 21.15 17.75 -9.20
C ALA A 21 19.66 17.96 -9.48
N LEU A 22 19.21 19.21 -9.51
CA LEU A 22 17.87 19.61 -9.95
C LEU A 22 17.60 19.21 -11.40
N SER A 23 18.56 19.30 -12.34
CA SER A 23 18.34 18.76 -13.70
C SER A 23 18.30 17.22 -13.77
N LYS A 24 18.66 16.50 -12.69
CA LYS A 24 18.44 15.05 -12.55
C LYS A 24 17.16 14.75 -11.76
N TRP A 25 16.76 15.63 -10.84
CA TRP A 25 15.48 15.55 -10.13
C TRP A 25 14.32 15.98 -11.02
N ASP A 26 14.53 16.91 -11.95
CA ASP A 26 13.64 17.19 -13.08
C ASP A 26 13.46 15.96 -13.95
N ASN A 27 14.41 15.03 -14.07
CA ASN A 27 14.17 13.76 -14.79
C ASN A 27 13.31 12.77 -13.99
N ALA A 28 13.28 12.84 -12.66
CA ALA A 28 12.38 12.04 -11.82
C ALA A 28 10.99 12.68 -11.71
N ARG A 29 10.93 14.02 -11.60
CA ARG A 29 9.72 14.80 -11.79
C ARG A 29 9.18 14.61 -13.21
N THR A 30 10.03 14.48 -14.23
CA THR A 30 9.70 14.08 -15.62
C THR A 30 9.67 12.56 -15.81
N LEU A 31 9.40 11.80 -14.74
CA LEU A 31 8.93 10.41 -14.81
C LEU A 31 7.50 10.31 -14.25
N CYS A 32 7.22 10.84 -13.06
CA CYS A 32 5.82 10.95 -12.58
C CYS A 32 5.00 12.10 -13.18
N LEU A 33 5.63 13.19 -13.64
CA LEU A 33 5.03 14.13 -14.58
C LEU A 33 5.27 13.73 -16.03
N ARG A 34 6.03 12.69 -16.39
CA ARG A 34 5.87 12.15 -17.76
C ARG A 34 4.49 11.54 -17.88
N ASP A 35 4.05 10.72 -16.93
CA ASP A 35 2.71 10.12 -17.00
C ASP A 35 1.54 11.12 -16.78
N ILE A 36 1.81 12.41 -16.52
CA ILE A 36 0.81 13.48 -16.35
C ILE A 36 1.04 14.69 -17.30
N SER A 37 2.21 14.83 -17.93
CA SER A 37 2.51 15.84 -18.97
C SER A 37 2.67 15.26 -20.38
N LEU A 38 2.84 13.93 -20.51
CA LEU A 38 2.57 13.20 -21.76
C LEU A 38 1.07 13.16 -22.10
N THR A 39 0.20 13.82 -21.34
CA THR A 39 -1.23 14.03 -21.66
C THR A 39 -1.58 15.47 -22.06
N THR A 40 -0.67 16.43 -21.91
CA THR A 40 -0.84 17.81 -22.43
C THR A 40 0.13 18.10 -23.56
N GLN A 41 1.40 17.68 -23.42
CA GLN A 41 2.39 17.85 -24.48
C GLN A 41 2.29 16.77 -25.57
N SER A 42 1.56 15.68 -25.36
CA SER A 42 1.10 14.81 -26.47
C SER A 42 -0.04 15.47 -27.23
N VAL A 43 -0.98 16.16 -26.57
CA VAL A 43 -2.09 16.83 -27.26
C VAL A 43 -1.55 17.97 -28.15
N GLU A 44 -0.57 18.75 -27.68
CA GLU A 44 0.06 19.79 -28.50
C GLU A 44 1.02 19.24 -29.58
N ASN A 45 1.84 18.21 -29.28
CA ASN A 45 2.73 17.64 -30.31
C ASN A 45 1.99 16.73 -31.30
N GLU A 46 0.94 16.01 -30.90
CA GLU A 46 0.05 15.35 -31.85
C GLU A 46 -0.62 16.42 -32.73
N PHE A 47 -1.10 17.55 -32.19
CA PHE A 47 -1.62 18.63 -33.05
C PHE A 47 -0.56 19.24 -33.99
N GLN A 48 0.70 19.42 -33.57
CA GLN A 48 1.76 19.92 -34.45
C GLN A 48 2.32 18.88 -35.46
N ILE A 49 2.16 17.58 -35.18
CA ILE A 49 2.51 16.49 -36.12
C ILE A 49 1.35 16.23 -37.09
N PHE A 50 0.10 16.31 -36.62
CA PHE A 50 -1.11 16.18 -37.45
C PHE A 50 -1.34 17.40 -38.36
N SER A 51 -0.95 18.62 -37.97
CA SER A 51 -1.03 19.78 -38.85
C SER A 51 -0.02 19.75 -40.02
N LYS A 52 0.95 18.82 -40.00
CA LYS A 52 2.00 18.68 -41.03
C LYS A 52 1.90 17.45 -41.91
N THR A 53 0.93 16.55 -41.71
CA THR A 53 0.90 15.23 -42.39
C THR A 53 -0.37 14.89 -43.18
N THR A 54 -1.38 15.77 -43.27
CA THR A 54 -2.58 15.54 -44.10
C THR A 54 -2.79 16.59 -45.18
N SER A 55 -1.97 16.54 -46.23
CA SER A 55 -2.38 17.05 -47.55
C SER A 55 -3.35 16.05 -48.19
N GLY A 56 -4.67 16.18 -47.94
CA GLY A 56 -5.63 15.22 -48.48
C GLY A 56 -7.10 15.50 -48.17
N MET A 57 -7.81 16.07 -49.17
CA MET A 57 -9.26 16.11 -49.38
C MET A 57 -10.16 16.55 -48.21
N ALA A 58 -10.81 17.70 -48.37
CA ALA A 58 -11.91 18.14 -47.52
C ALA A 58 -13.18 17.30 -47.76
N LEU A 59 -14.04 17.18 -46.74
CA LEU A 59 -15.41 16.69 -46.91
C LEU A 59 -16.20 17.58 -47.90
N PRO A 60 -17.23 17.04 -48.57
CA PRO A 60 -18.12 17.83 -49.42
C PRO A 60 -18.74 19.00 -48.65
N THR A 61 -18.46 20.22 -49.11
CA THR A 61 -19.07 21.45 -48.58
C THR A 61 -20.56 21.51 -48.94
N PRO A 62 -21.35 22.43 -48.35
CA PRO A 62 -22.77 22.61 -48.70
C PRO A 62 -23.05 22.86 -50.20
N ASN A 63 -22.05 23.18 -51.01
CA ASN A 63 -22.17 23.37 -52.46
C ASN A 63 -22.16 22.03 -53.26
N VAL A 64 -21.71 20.92 -52.66
CA VAL A 64 -21.65 19.61 -53.35
C VAL A 64 -23.02 18.93 -53.41
N PHE A 65 -23.90 19.18 -52.43
CA PHE A 65 -25.26 18.66 -52.42
C PHE A 65 -26.21 19.43 -53.36
N GLU A 66 -25.91 20.70 -53.65
CA GLU A 66 -26.78 21.58 -54.44
C GLU A 66 -26.95 21.17 -55.90
N THR A 67 -25.96 20.50 -56.51
CA THR A 67 -26.04 20.10 -57.93
C THR A 67 -26.96 18.90 -58.19
N ASN A 68 -27.36 18.15 -57.15
CA ASN A 68 -28.24 16.98 -57.28
C ASN A 68 -29.58 17.10 -56.52
N VAL A 69 -29.64 17.74 -55.36
CA VAL A 69 -30.88 17.78 -54.56
C VAL A 69 -32.01 18.55 -55.27
N PHE A 70 -31.67 19.65 -55.95
CA PHE A 70 -32.64 20.47 -56.70
C PHE A 70 -32.99 19.94 -58.11
N SER A 71 -32.29 18.92 -58.61
CA SER A 71 -32.53 18.34 -59.94
C SER A 71 -33.27 17.00 -59.92
N VAL A 72 -33.33 16.32 -58.76
CA VAL A 72 -33.95 14.99 -58.61
C VAL A 72 -35.37 15.04 -58.04
N LEU A 73 -35.71 16.03 -57.20
CA LEU A 73 -37.04 16.19 -56.61
C LEU A 73 -37.56 17.62 -56.80
N GLU A 74 -38.77 17.75 -57.35
CA GLU A 74 -39.47 19.04 -57.44
C GLU A 74 -39.70 19.63 -56.03
N GLU A 75 -39.60 20.95 -55.89
CA GLU A 75 -39.71 21.66 -54.60
C GLU A 75 -41.00 21.30 -53.83
N ALA A 76 -42.13 21.13 -54.55
CA ALA A 76 -43.39 20.68 -53.98
C ALA A 76 -43.32 19.25 -53.39
N LYS A 77 -42.57 18.33 -54.01
CA LYS A 77 -42.35 16.96 -53.49
C LYS A 77 -41.45 16.97 -52.27
N MET A 78 -40.41 17.81 -52.23
CA MET A 78 -39.56 17.96 -51.05
C MET A 78 -40.34 18.59 -49.87
N MET A 79 -41.26 19.51 -50.14
CA MET A 79 -42.17 20.03 -49.12
C MET A 79 -43.18 18.98 -48.64
N GLN A 80 -43.74 18.13 -49.51
CA GLN A 80 -44.57 17.00 -49.06
C GLN A 80 -43.77 16.02 -48.18
N PHE A 81 -42.58 15.62 -48.63
CA PHE A 81 -41.67 14.75 -47.86
C PHE A 81 -41.31 15.35 -46.48
N THR A 82 -41.15 16.67 -46.42
CA THR A 82 -40.96 17.41 -45.17
C THR A 82 -42.18 17.29 -44.25
N HIS A 83 -43.40 17.42 -44.77
CA HIS A 83 -44.64 17.22 -44.00
C HIS A 83 -44.76 15.78 -43.50
N ASP A 84 -44.45 14.79 -44.33
CA ASP A 84 -44.49 13.36 -43.96
C ASP A 84 -43.50 13.06 -42.82
N CYS A 85 -42.28 13.61 -42.89
CA CYS A 85 -41.29 13.52 -41.81
C CYS A 85 -41.78 14.13 -40.49
N ILE A 86 -42.45 15.29 -40.53
CA ILE A 86 -43.01 15.97 -39.36
C ILE A 86 -44.21 15.20 -38.79
N HIS A 87 -45.09 14.71 -39.65
CA HIS A 87 -46.25 13.91 -39.27
C HIS A 87 -45.80 12.63 -38.54
N ILE A 88 -44.84 11.90 -39.10
CA ILE A 88 -44.23 10.73 -38.45
C ILE A 88 -43.57 11.12 -37.12
N TYR A 89 -42.83 12.24 -37.07
CA TYR A 89 -42.22 12.69 -35.83
C TYR A 89 -43.26 12.96 -34.73
N GLU A 90 -44.26 13.81 -34.96
CA GLU A 90 -45.24 14.19 -33.91
C GLU A 90 -46.24 13.07 -33.58
N ASN A 91 -46.64 12.22 -34.55
CA ASN A 91 -47.70 11.23 -34.36
C ASN A 91 -47.21 9.78 -34.14
N GLU A 92 -46.04 9.39 -34.65
CA GLU A 92 -45.50 8.02 -34.49
C GLU A 92 -44.27 7.95 -33.57
N LEU A 93 -43.32 8.90 -33.66
CA LEU A 93 -41.98 8.73 -33.09
C LEU A 93 -41.75 9.46 -31.76
N ARG A 94 -42.45 10.58 -31.52
CA ARG A 94 -42.33 11.39 -30.31
C ARG A 94 -43.23 10.88 -29.18
N PRO A 95 -42.68 10.57 -27.98
CA PRO A 95 -43.46 10.17 -26.81
C PRO A 95 -44.55 11.18 -26.45
N SER A 96 -45.74 10.66 -26.12
CA SER A 96 -46.85 11.49 -25.66
C SER A 96 -46.55 12.17 -24.32
N VAL A 97 -47.27 13.26 -24.00
CA VAL A 97 -47.12 13.96 -22.71
C VAL A 97 -47.37 13.03 -21.52
N GLU A 98 -48.33 12.11 -21.63
CA GLU A 98 -48.64 11.14 -20.58
C GLU A 98 -47.56 10.06 -20.46
N GLU A 99 -46.96 9.62 -21.58
CA GLU A 99 -45.80 8.71 -21.56
C GLU A 99 -44.59 9.38 -20.89
N GLN A 100 -44.30 10.65 -21.21
CA GLN A 100 -43.23 11.41 -20.56
C GLN A 100 -43.47 11.62 -19.06
N LYS A 101 -44.73 11.87 -18.65
CA LYS A 101 -45.12 11.97 -17.24
C LYS A 101 -44.94 10.63 -16.52
N THR A 102 -45.38 9.53 -17.13
CA THR A 102 -45.24 8.17 -16.59
C THR A 102 -43.77 7.80 -16.38
N LYS A 103 -42.89 8.13 -17.33
CA LYS A 103 -41.43 7.97 -17.21
C LYS A 103 -40.82 8.83 -16.08
N LYS A 104 -41.27 10.08 -15.91
CA LYS A 104 -40.85 10.96 -14.79
C LYS A 104 -41.28 10.42 -13.42
N GLU A 105 -42.47 9.83 -13.32
CA GLU A 105 -42.93 9.20 -12.08
C GLU A 105 -42.09 7.96 -11.71
N LEU A 106 -41.75 7.11 -12.68
CA LEU A 106 -40.86 5.96 -12.45
C LEU A 106 -39.48 6.40 -11.94
N VAL A 107 -38.86 7.40 -12.56
CA VAL A 107 -37.58 7.95 -12.08
C VAL A 107 -37.71 8.47 -10.64
N LYS A 108 -38.83 9.12 -10.29
CA LYS A 108 -39.09 9.64 -8.93
C LYS A 108 -39.26 8.52 -7.90
N ASP A 109 -39.93 7.44 -8.26
CA ASP A 109 -40.13 6.27 -7.39
C ASP A 109 -38.80 5.52 -7.18
N ILE A 110 -38.07 5.22 -8.25
CA ILE A 110 -36.70 4.65 -8.19
C ILE A 110 -35.78 5.52 -7.31
N SER A 111 -35.89 6.85 -7.43
CA SER A 111 -35.06 7.78 -6.64
C SER A 111 -35.35 7.68 -5.15
N LYS A 112 -36.62 7.66 -4.75
CA LYS A 112 -37.02 7.45 -3.35
C LYS A 112 -36.54 6.11 -2.81
N ILE A 113 -36.59 5.05 -3.62
CA ILE A 113 -36.15 3.71 -3.21
C ILE A 113 -34.63 3.70 -2.98
N ILE A 114 -33.85 4.26 -3.90
CA ILE A 114 -32.38 4.34 -3.75
C ILE A 114 -32.00 5.18 -2.52
N SER A 115 -32.69 6.30 -2.24
CA SER A 115 -32.48 7.08 -1.01
C SER A 115 -32.89 6.33 0.27
N LYS A 116 -33.86 5.42 0.22
CA LYS A 116 -34.19 4.52 1.36
C LYS A 116 -33.12 3.43 1.56
N ILE A 117 -32.53 2.93 0.46
CA ILE A 117 -31.47 1.89 0.49
C ILE A 117 -30.15 2.47 1.02
N PHE A 118 -29.83 3.72 0.68
CA PHE A 118 -28.61 4.41 1.10
C PHE A 118 -28.94 5.69 1.88
N PRO A 119 -29.20 5.60 3.20
CA PRO A 119 -29.43 6.77 4.05
C PRO A 119 -28.17 7.63 4.19
N GLU A 120 -28.37 8.94 4.40
CA GLU A 120 -27.35 10.00 4.33
C GLU A 120 -26.12 9.80 5.25
N THR A 121 -26.25 8.98 6.30
CA THR A 121 -25.21 8.72 7.30
C THR A 121 -24.10 7.76 6.85
N LEU A 122 -24.26 7.05 5.74
CA LEU A 122 -23.29 6.06 5.24
C LEU A 122 -22.65 6.48 3.90
N LEU A 123 -23.47 6.81 2.89
CA LEU A 123 -23.05 7.32 1.58
C LEU A 123 -24.19 8.14 0.97
N GLU A 124 -24.00 9.44 0.71
CA GLU A 124 -25.01 10.33 0.07
C GLU A 124 -25.19 9.95 -1.41
N PRO A 125 -26.33 9.36 -1.84
CA PRO A 125 -26.54 8.96 -3.23
C PRO A 125 -27.09 10.13 -4.07
N LYS A 126 -26.46 10.40 -5.21
CA LYS A 126 -26.95 11.33 -6.24
C LYS A 126 -27.38 10.56 -7.47
N ILE A 127 -28.53 10.92 -8.02
CA ILE A 127 -29.20 10.17 -9.08
C ILE A 127 -29.29 11.07 -10.31
N PHE A 128 -28.67 10.63 -11.40
CA PHE A 128 -28.57 11.36 -12.64
C PHE A 128 -29.14 10.51 -13.78
N THR A 129 -30.23 10.95 -14.38
CA THR A 129 -30.71 10.37 -15.64
C THR A 129 -29.77 10.76 -16.78
N PHE A 130 -29.46 9.83 -17.66
CA PHE A 130 -28.63 10.08 -18.84
C PHE A 130 -29.26 9.41 -20.09
N GLY A 131 -28.55 9.38 -21.21
CA GLY A 131 -28.97 8.69 -22.42
C GLY A 131 -30.19 9.32 -23.11
N SER A 132 -30.96 8.49 -23.81
CA SER A 132 -32.01 8.97 -24.73
C SER A 132 -33.16 9.67 -24.01
N TYR A 133 -33.49 9.24 -22.79
CA TYR A 133 -34.52 9.86 -21.97
C TYR A 133 -34.11 11.28 -21.52
N ALA A 134 -32.89 11.43 -21.00
CA ALA A 134 -32.42 12.71 -20.47
C ALA A 134 -32.11 13.78 -21.53
N SER A 135 -31.84 13.38 -22.78
CA SER A 135 -31.74 14.30 -23.93
C SER A 135 -33.07 14.50 -24.68
N ASP A 136 -34.20 13.97 -24.19
CA ASP A 136 -35.51 14.04 -24.86
C ASP A 136 -35.50 13.48 -26.30
N LEU A 137 -34.76 12.37 -26.49
CA LEU A 137 -34.56 11.61 -27.73
C LEU A 137 -35.14 10.18 -27.65
N SER A 138 -35.93 9.84 -26.63
CA SER A 138 -36.63 8.54 -26.54
C SER A 138 -37.68 8.40 -27.64
N LEU A 139 -37.78 7.23 -28.27
CA LEU A 139 -38.87 6.95 -29.22
C LEU A 139 -40.16 6.62 -28.45
N THR A 140 -41.33 6.88 -29.05
CA THR A 140 -42.64 6.45 -28.52
C THR A 140 -42.63 4.96 -28.19
N GLY A 141 -43.10 4.61 -27.00
CA GLY A 141 -43.12 3.22 -26.52
C GLY A 141 -41.74 2.62 -26.24
N SER A 142 -40.66 3.41 -26.21
CA SER A 142 -39.35 2.92 -25.76
C SER A 142 -39.32 2.84 -24.23
N SER A 143 -38.87 1.72 -23.68
CA SER A 143 -38.68 1.56 -22.23
C SER A 143 -37.31 2.05 -21.74
N ASP A 144 -36.43 2.50 -22.65
CA ASP A 144 -35.03 2.88 -22.37
C ASP A 144 -34.90 4.15 -21.48
N ILE A 145 -34.91 3.98 -20.15
CA ILE A 145 -34.58 5.02 -19.15
C ILE A 145 -33.23 4.69 -18.50
N ASP A 146 -32.18 5.41 -18.84
CA ASP A 146 -30.85 5.23 -18.25
C ASP A 146 -30.66 6.08 -16.98
N ILE A 147 -30.29 5.46 -15.85
CA ILE A 147 -30.00 6.14 -14.58
C ILE A 147 -28.59 5.81 -14.10
N CYS A 148 -27.79 6.84 -13.83
CA CYS A 148 -26.49 6.76 -13.18
C CYS A 148 -26.61 7.15 -11.71
N ILE A 149 -26.13 6.26 -10.83
CA ILE A 149 -26.07 6.48 -9.38
C ILE A 149 -24.63 6.84 -9.02
N ALA A 150 -24.43 8.01 -8.45
CA ALA A 150 -23.14 8.56 -8.04
C ALA A 150 -23.10 8.73 -6.53
N PHE A 151 -21.94 8.48 -5.92
CA PHE A 151 -21.74 8.68 -4.48
C PHE A 151 -20.58 9.65 -4.28
N LYS A 152 -20.78 10.60 -3.37
CA LYS A 152 -19.80 11.65 -3.03
C LYS A 152 -18.51 11.02 -2.49
N GLY A 153 -17.37 11.38 -3.08
CA GLY A 153 -16.06 10.79 -2.74
C GLY A 153 -15.75 9.44 -3.40
N PHE A 154 -16.67 8.86 -4.17
CA PHE A 154 -16.45 7.64 -4.97
C PHE A 154 -16.18 7.96 -6.45
N GLU A 155 -16.00 9.25 -6.77
CA GLU A 155 -15.85 9.80 -8.13
C GLU A 155 -14.75 9.13 -8.98
N ASN A 156 -13.66 8.68 -8.34
CA ASN A 156 -12.49 8.08 -9.01
C ASN A 156 -12.47 6.54 -8.99
N ILE A 157 -13.56 5.87 -8.59
CA ILE A 157 -13.60 4.40 -8.46
C ILE A 157 -14.13 3.76 -9.74
N HIS A 158 -13.21 3.36 -10.62
CA HIS A 158 -13.48 2.77 -11.94
C HIS A 158 -13.37 1.24 -11.91
N ASP A 159 -14.14 0.62 -11.01
CA ASP A 159 -14.11 -0.81 -10.73
C ASP A 159 -15.49 -1.42 -11.05
N ASN A 160 -15.60 -2.06 -12.21
CA ASN A 160 -16.84 -2.68 -12.67
C ASN A 160 -17.39 -3.74 -11.69
N ASN A 161 -16.54 -4.35 -10.85
CA ASN A 161 -17.02 -5.28 -9.84
C ASN A 161 -17.75 -4.54 -8.72
N ILE A 162 -17.25 -3.37 -8.30
CA ILE A 162 -17.93 -2.50 -7.33
C ILE A 162 -19.26 -1.98 -7.90
N HIS A 163 -19.28 -1.56 -9.18
CA HIS A 163 -20.51 -1.10 -9.83
C HIS A 163 -21.55 -2.22 -9.95
N SER A 164 -21.15 -3.42 -10.41
CA SER A 164 -22.02 -4.60 -10.49
C SER A 164 -22.65 -4.94 -9.15
N ARG A 165 -21.86 -4.81 -8.07
CA ARG A 165 -22.27 -5.17 -6.72
C ARG A 165 -23.22 -4.17 -6.08
N ILE A 166 -23.04 -2.87 -6.30
CA ILE A 166 -24.00 -1.85 -5.84
C ILE A 166 -25.35 -2.04 -6.55
N LEU A 167 -25.33 -2.36 -7.85
CA LEU A 167 -26.54 -2.73 -8.58
C LEU A 167 -27.18 -4.01 -8.02
N GLU A 168 -26.39 -5.05 -7.73
CA GLU A 168 -26.88 -6.29 -7.09
C GLU A 168 -27.45 -6.05 -5.67
N MET A 169 -27.04 -5.00 -4.95
CA MET A 169 -27.72 -4.56 -3.72
C MET A 169 -29.11 -3.99 -4.04
N ILE A 170 -29.17 -3.04 -4.97
CA ILE A 170 -30.44 -2.39 -5.37
C ILE A 170 -31.44 -3.43 -5.85
N ARG A 171 -30.99 -4.42 -6.65
CA ARG A 171 -31.77 -5.60 -7.06
C ARG A 171 -32.36 -6.40 -5.91
N LYS A 172 -31.67 -6.49 -4.76
CA LYS A 172 -32.13 -7.27 -3.60
C LYS A 172 -33.10 -6.49 -2.73
N GLU A 173 -32.82 -5.22 -2.49
CA GLU A 173 -33.73 -4.36 -1.74
C GLU A 173 -35.01 -4.03 -2.55
N MET A 174 -34.91 -4.01 -3.89
CA MET A 174 -36.06 -3.98 -4.80
C MET A 174 -36.75 -5.34 -5.00
N ASN A 175 -36.42 -6.37 -4.21
CA ASN A 175 -37.16 -7.63 -4.27
C ASN A 175 -38.62 -7.42 -3.81
N PRO A 176 -39.65 -7.90 -4.54
CA PRO A 176 -41.06 -7.74 -4.15
C PRO A 176 -41.44 -8.25 -2.75
N LYS A 177 -40.59 -9.07 -2.12
CA LYS A 177 -40.76 -9.57 -0.74
C LYS A 177 -40.13 -8.68 0.35
N ILE A 178 -39.35 -7.66 -0.04
CA ILE A 178 -38.56 -6.80 0.86
C ILE A 178 -38.95 -5.34 0.67
N ILE A 179 -39.12 -4.91 -0.58
CA ILE A 179 -39.54 -3.55 -0.92
C ILE A 179 -40.94 -3.25 -0.32
N PRO A 180 -41.21 -2.01 0.16
CA PRO A 180 -42.54 -1.62 0.61
C PRO A 180 -43.63 -1.95 -0.42
N VAL A 181 -44.79 -2.42 0.04
CA VAL A 181 -45.90 -2.91 -0.81
C VAL A 181 -46.31 -1.89 -1.88
N GLU A 182 -46.24 -0.61 -1.58
CA GLU A 182 -46.49 0.50 -2.51
C GLU A 182 -45.60 0.50 -3.78
N TYR A 183 -44.45 -0.19 -3.75
CA TYR A 183 -43.47 -0.33 -4.83
C TYR A 183 -43.27 -1.76 -5.33
N SER A 184 -44.06 -2.74 -4.87
CA SER A 184 -43.88 -4.16 -5.23
C SER A 184 -44.07 -4.48 -6.71
N HIS A 185 -44.53 -3.52 -7.50
CA HIS A 185 -44.66 -3.59 -8.97
C HIS A 185 -43.32 -3.38 -9.71
N LEU A 186 -42.26 -2.98 -9.01
CA LEU A 186 -40.92 -2.79 -9.58
C LEU A 186 -40.10 -4.09 -9.43
N GLU A 187 -39.83 -4.75 -10.56
CA GLU A 187 -39.17 -6.04 -10.63
C GLU A 187 -37.77 -5.92 -11.25
N PRO A 188 -36.68 -6.04 -10.47
CA PRO A 188 -35.33 -5.97 -11.02
C PRO A 188 -35.00 -7.23 -11.83
N GLN A 189 -34.57 -7.06 -13.07
CA GLN A 189 -34.21 -8.13 -14.03
C GLN A 189 -32.69 -8.28 -14.18
N SER A 190 -32.20 -9.52 -14.27
CA SER A 190 -30.78 -9.81 -14.45
C SER A 190 -30.47 -10.13 -15.92
N LYS A 191 -30.15 -9.11 -16.72
CA LYS A 191 -29.60 -9.30 -18.06
C LYS A 191 -28.07 -9.29 -17.98
N SER A 192 -27.44 -10.46 -18.11
CA SER A 192 -25.98 -10.54 -18.29
C SER A 192 -25.62 -10.18 -19.74
N VAL A 193 -25.56 -8.88 -20.05
CA VAL A 193 -25.13 -8.41 -21.38
C VAL A 193 -23.61 -8.48 -21.46
N GLY A 194 -23.09 -9.62 -21.92
CA GLY A 194 -21.66 -9.86 -22.09
C GLY A 194 -21.05 -9.03 -23.23
N ARG A 195 -20.83 -7.72 -23.01
CA ARG A 195 -19.94 -6.80 -23.77
C ARG A 195 -19.97 -5.34 -23.30
N THR A 196 -20.83 -4.93 -22.35
CA THR A 196 -20.93 -3.52 -21.93
C THR A 196 -19.75 -3.07 -21.06
N ARG A 197 -19.28 -1.82 -21.24
CA ARG A 197 -18.16 -1.25 -20.45
C ARG A 197 -18.52 -1.08 -18.98
N PHE A 198 -19.75 -0.70 -18.69
CA PHE A 198 -20.29 -0.61 -17.33
C PHE A 198 -21.33 -1.72 -17.10
N PRO A 199 -21.43 -2.26 -15.88
CA PRO A 199 -22.52 -3.12 -15.46
C PRO A 199 -23.84 -2.35 -15.45
N ILE A 200 -24.93 -3.04 -15.79
CA ILE A 200 -26.28 -2.48 -15.86
C ILE A 200 -27.26 -3.43 -15.15
N LEU A 201 -28.20 -2.87 -14.40
CA LEU A 201 -29.36 -3.56 -13.85
C LEU A 201 -30.63 -2.95 -14.45
N THR A 202 -31.33 -3.71 -15.27
CA THR A 202 -32.67 -3.34 -15.74
C THR A 202 -33.69 -3.55 -14.61
N VAL A 203 -34.55 -2.56 -14.35
CA VAL A 203 -35.71 -2.66 -13.43
C VAL A 203 -36.99 -2.48 -14.22
N HIS A 204 -37.88 -3.46 -14.16
CA HIS A 204 -39.15 -3.48 -14.89
C HIS A 204 -40.31 -3.02 -13.98
N ASP A 205 -40.98 -1.94 -14.34
CA ASP A 205 -42.23 -1.49 -13.72
C ASP A 205 -43.42 -2.17 -14.39
N SER A 206 -43.95 -3.22 -13.74
CA SER A 206 -45.12 -3.97 -14.21
C SER A 206 -46.44 -3.17 -14.19
N LYS A 207 -46.52 -2.09 -13.41
CA LYS A 207 -47.69 -1.21 -13.31
C LYS A 207 -47.74 -0.20 -14.46
N ARG A 208 -46.57 0.29 -14.89
CA ARG A 208 -46.41 1.28 -15.97
C ARG A 208 -45.96 0.66 -17.30
N ASN A 209 -45.59 -0.62 -17.30
CA ASN A 209 -44.97 -1.36 -18.39
C ASN A 209 -43.75 -0.63 -18.99
N LEU A 210 -42.82 -0.26 -18.11
CA LEU A 210 -41.57 0.45 -18.43
C LEU A 210 -40.37 -0.31 -17.87
N ASP A 211 -39.21 -0.12 -18.49
CA ASP A 211 -37.93 -0.60 -17.97
C ASP A 211 -37.10 0.61 -17.50
N CYS A 212 -36.02 0.34 -16.77
CA CYS A 212 -35.05 1.35 -16.39
C CYS A 212 -33.69 0.70 -16.14
N ASP A 213 -32.68 1.12 -16.89
CA ASP A 213 -31.32 0.60 -16.81
C ASP A 213 -30.51 1.43 -15.81
N LEU A 214 -30.24 0.84 -14.65
CA LEU A 214 -29.44 1.42 -13.58
C LEU A 214 -27.96 1.07 -13.77
N CYS A 215 -27.09 2.06 -13.72
CA CYS A 215 -25.63 1.88 -13.62
C CYS A 215 -25.04 2.76 -12.52
N VAL A 216 -23.79 2.53 -12.12
CA VAL A 216 -23.12 3.23 -11.02
C VAL A 216 -21.88 3.94 -11.53
N ALA A 217 -21.67 5.20 -11.11
CA ALA A 217 -20.49 6.02 -11.43
C ALA A 217 -20.12 6.12 -12.93
N ASN A 218 -21.09 5.92 -13.83
CA ASN A 218 -20.97 6.21 -15.26
C ASN A 218 -21.08 7.73 -15.51
N TYR A 219 -20.08 8.49 -15.07
CA TYR A 219 -20.03 9.94 -15.26
C TYR A 219 -19.89 10.32 -16.74
N LEU A 220 -19.23 9.48 -17.54
CA LEU A 220 -19.08 9.70 -18.99
C LEU A 220 -20.43 9.73 -19.71
N GLY A 221 -21.37 8.85 -19.35
CA GLY A 221 -22.75 8.87 -19.85
C GLY A 221 -23.48 10.18 -19.56
N ILE A 222 -23.30 10.74 -18.35
CA ILE A 222 -23.90 12.03 -17.96
C ILE A 222 -23.32 13.17 -18.81
N VAL A 223 -22.00 13.22 -19.00
CA VAL A 223 -21.34 14.28 -19.76
C VAL A 223 -21.70 14.20 -21.25
N ASN A 224 -21.67 13.00 -21.84
CA ASN A 224 -22.11 12.76 -23.23
C ASN A 224 -23.57 13.21 -23.46
N THR A 225 -24.45 12.95 -22.50
CA THR A 225 -25.86 13.38 -22.54
C THR A 225 -25.98 14.90 -22.50
N ARG A 226 -25.28 15.59 -21.59
CA ARG A 226 -25.28 17.05 -21.51
C ARG A 226 -24.78 17.69 -22.80
N MET A 227 -23.71 17.16 -23.37
CA MET A 227 -23.16 17.60 -24.65
C MET A 227 -24.18 17.44 -25.80
N ILE A 228 -24.84 16.28 -25.93
CA ILE A 228 -25.91 16.08 -26.91
C ILE A 228 -27.05 17.08 -26.70
N SER A 229 -27.50 17.27 -25.46
CA SER A 229 -28.57 18.23 -25.16
C SER A 229 -28.19 19.67 -25.55
N THR A 230 -26.92 20.07 -25.38
CA THR A 230 -26.41 21.35 -25.91
C THR A 230 -26.50 21.39 -27.44
N TYR A 231 -26.03 20.36 -28.15
CA TYR A 231 -26.10 20.27 -29.62
C TYR A 231 -27.53 20.41 -30.16
N LEU A 232 -28.53 19.80 -29.51
CA LEU A 232 -29.94 19.90 -29.92
C LEU A 232 -30.48 21.34 -29.85
N MET A 233 -29.90 22.20 -29.03
CA MET A 233 -30.31 23.60 -28.86
C MET A 233 -29.56 24.57 -29.77
N VAL A 234 -28.41 24.18 -30.35
CA VAL A 234 -27.55 25.07 -31.16
C VAL A 234 -28.30 25.63 -32.37
N ASP A 235 -28.86 24.77 -33.20
CA ASP A 235 -29.54 25.15 -34.44
C ASP A 235 -30.69 26.13 -34.17
N GLN A 236 -31.54 25.84 -33.17
CA GLN A 236 -32.62 26.74 -32.74
C GLN A 236 -32.08 28.09 -32.22
N THR A 237 -30.97 28.08 -31.49
CA THR A 237 -30.36 29.29 -30.91
C THR A 237 -29.81 30.20 -32.01
N MET A 238 -29.11 29.63 -32.99
CA MET A 238 -28.54 30.37 -34.11
C MET A 238 -29.64 30.93 -35.01
N LEU A 239 -30.63 30.13 -35.41
CA LEU A 239 -31.75 30.58 -36.25
C LEU A 239 -32.55 31.72 -35.58
N LYS A 240 -32.75 31.64 -34.25
CA LYS A 240 -33.39 32.70 -33.46
C LYS A 240 -32.55 33.99 -33.45
N TYR A 241 -31.23 33.89 -33.33
CA TYR A 241 -30.33 35.06 -33.32
C TYR A 241 -30.31 35.80 -34.65
N TYR A 242 -30.29 35.08 -35.77
CA TYR A 242 -30.27 35.67 -37.12
C TYR A 242 -31.65 36.14 -37.62
N ASN A 243 -32.69 36.13 -36.77
CA ASN A 243 -34.08 36.48 -37.14
C ASN A 243 -34.63 35.71 -38.37
N ALA A 244 -34.10 34.51 -38.65
CA ALA A 244 -34.64 33.65 -39.68
C ALA A 244 -36.06 33.21 -39.28
N CYS A 245 -37.03 33.31 -40.21
CA CYS A 245 -38.42 32.97 -39.92
C CYS A 245 -38.53 31.56 -39.34
N ILE A 246 -39.00 31.45 -38.09
CA ILE A 246 -39.15 30.18 -37.38
C ILE A 246 -40.45 29.51 -37.84
N ASP A 247 -40.44 29.05 -39.09
CA ASP A 247 -41.46 28.15 -39.61
C ASP A 247 -41.43 26.82 -38.84
N ILE A 248 -42.59 26.16 -38.71
CA ILE A 248 -42.73 24.90 -37.99
C ILE A 248 -41.88 23.78 -38.62
N HIS A 249 -41.62 23.89 -39.94
CA HIS A 249 -40.77 22.96 -40.71
C HIS A 249 -39.26 23.05 -40.39
N ILE A 250 -38.84 24.11 -39.71
CA ILE A 250 -37.44 24.38 -39.34
C ILE A 250 -37.25 24.18 -37.83
N LYS A 251 -38.28 24.47 -37.03
CA LYS A 251 -38.27 24.35 -35.56
C LYS A 251 -38.00 22.90 -35.11
N ASN A 252 -36.85 22.67 -34.47
CA ASN A 252 -36.35 21.37 -34.01
C ASN A 252 -35.93 20.38 -35.11
N ARG A 253 -35.65 20.82 -36.34
CA ARG A 253 -35.25 19.95 -37.48
C ARG A 253 -34.10 18.96 -37.16
N VAL A 254 -33.08 19.38 -36.41
CA VAL A 254 -31.97 18.52 -35.93
C VAL A 254 -32.48 17.37 -35.07
N LYS A 255 -33.41 17.67 -34.15
CA LYS A 255 -34.02 16.67 -33.27
C LYS A 255 -34.91 15.70 -34.07
N MET A 256 -35.75 16.22 -34.97
CA MET A 256 -36.61 15.40 -35.83
C MET A 256 -35.79 14.42 -36.69
N LEU A 257 -34.68 14.89 -37.29
CA LEU A 257 -33.74 14.03 -38.02
C LEU A 257 -33.23 12.89 -37.14
N ILE A 258 -32.77 13.18 -35.92
CA ILE A 258 -32.26 12.16 -34.98
C ILE A 258 -33.35 11.14 -34.63
N TYR A 259 -34.60 11.56 -34.42
CA TYR A 259 -35.73 10.64 -34.21
C TYR A 259 -35.96 9.72 -35.41
N ILE A 260 -35.94 10.27 -36.63
CA ILE A 260 -36.11 9.50 -37.87
C ILE A 260 -34.97 8.49 -38.06
N VAL A 261 -33.71 8.90 -37.90
CA VAL A 261 -32.54 8.03 -38.01
C VAL A 261 -32.55 6.92 -36.96
N LYS A 262 -32.93 7.23 -35.71
CA LYS A 262 -33.10 6.22 -34.65
C LYS A 262 -34.23 5.24 -34.95
N SER A 263 -35.37 5.73 -35.43
CA SER A 263 -36.51 4.89 -35.83
C SER A 263 -36.13 3.94 -36.96
N TRP A 264 -35.46 4.46 -37.99
CA TRP A 264 -34.89 3.69 -39.10
C TRP A 264 -33.95 2.59 -38.59
N ALA A 265 -32.92 2.95 -37.83
CA ALA A 265 -31.95 1.97 -37.33
C ALA A 265 -32.60 0.88 -36.45
N LYS A 266 -33.63 1.24 -35.65
CA LYS A 266 -34.40 0.29 -34.85
C LYS A 266 -35.26 -0.64 -35.70
N ARG A 267 -36.09 -0.11 -36.60
CA ARG A 267 -36.98 -0.90 -37.47
C ARG A 267 -36.18 -1.79 -38.45
N ARG A 268 -34.98 -1.37 -38.89
CA ARG A 268 -34.06 -2.18 -39.72
C ARG A 268 -33.22 -3.20 -38.94
N ARG A 269 -33.35 -3.26 -37.60
CA ARG A 269 -32.59 -4.14 -36.70
C ARG A 269 -31.06 -3.96 -36.81
N ILE A 270 -30.63 -2.70 -36.91
CA ILE A 270 -29.22 -2.29 -36.95
C ILE A 270 -28.81 -1.39 -35.77
N SER A 271 -29.67 -1.26 -34.74
CA SER A 271 -29.41 -0.41 -33.56
C SER A 271 -29.16 -1.20 -32.26
N SER A 272 -28.67 -2.45 -32.36
CA SER A 272 -28.55 -3.40 -31.25
C SER A 272 -27.09 -3.78 -30.98
N ALA A 273 -26.43 -3.08 -30.04
CA ALA A 273 -25.02 -3.31 -29.73
C ALA A 273 -24.73 -4.66 -29.06
N SER A 274 -25.68 -5.20 -28.29
CA SER A 274 -25.61 -6.55 -27.71
C SER A 274 -25.62 -7.66 -28.76
N GLU A 275 -26.22 -7.41 -29.92
CA GLU A 275 -26.31 -8.36 -31.05
C GLU A 275 -25.21 -8.10 -32.10
N GLY A 276 -24.22 -7.27 -31.79
CA GLY A 276 -23.08 -7.00 -32.67
C GLY A 276 -23.35 -5.93 -33.74
N SER A 277 -24.25 -4.98 -33.46
CA SER A 277 -24.56 -3.83 -34.32
C SER A 277 -24.18 -2.49 -33.66
N LEU A 278 -24.54 -1.36 -34.25
CA LEU A 278 -24.25 -0.03 -33.65
C LEU A 278 -25.25 0.30 -32.53
N ALA A 279 -24.80 1.09 -31.55
CA ALA A 279 -25.68 1.60 -30.48
C ALA A 279 -26.47 2.82 -30.96
N SER A 280 -27.61 3.13 -30.31
CA SER A 280 -28.35 4.37 -30.60
C SER A 280 -27.51 5.64 -30.44
N TYR A 281 -26.53 5.65 -29.52
CA TYR A 281 -25.61 6.78 -29.33
C TYR A 281 -24.69 6.96 -30.55
N SER A 282 -24.23 5.87 -31.17
CA SER A 282 -23.41 5.90 -32.39
C SER A 282 -24.14 6.58 -33.54
N TYR A 283 -25.43 6.28 -33.73
CA TYR A 283 -26.25 6.95 -34.76
C TYR A 283 -26.45 8.44 -34.48
N VAL A 284 -26.58 8.86 -33.22
CA VAL A 284 -26.62 10.28 -32.86
C VAL A 284 -25.31 10.98 -33.24
N LEU A 285 -24.15 10.38 -32.94
CA LEU A 285 -22.85 10.93 -33.35
C LEU A 285 -22.69 10.99 -34.88
N MET A 286 -23.17 9.99 -35.62
CA MET A 286 -23.20 10.02 -37.09
C MET A 286 -24.05 11.19 -37.60
N THR A 287 -25.24 11.42 -37.03
CA THR A 287 -26.08 12.56 -37.40
C THR A 287 -25.41 13.90 -37.05
N LEU A 288 -24.78 14.03 -35.88
CA LEU A 288 -24.06 15.25 -35.50
C LEU A 288 -22.85 15.52 -36.41
N HIS A 289 -22.08 14.49 -36.77
CA HIS A 289 -20.95 14.61 -37.71
C HIS A 289 -21.41 15.04 -39.11
N PHE A 290 -22.48 14.44 -39.64
CA PHE A 290 -23.11 14.88 -40.89
C PHE A 290 -23.53 16.36 -40.82
N LEU A 291 -24.23 16.76 -39.75
CA LEU A 291 -24.68 18.15 -39.57
C LEU A 291 -23.52 19.16 -39.43
N GLN A 292 -22.36 18.73 -38.94
CA GLN A 292 -21.12 19.52 -38.97
C GLN A 292 -20.49 19.58 -40.36
N ALA A 293 -20.55 18.51 -41.15
CA ALA A 293 -20.04 18.49 -42.51
C ALA A 293 -20.81 19.44 -43.45
N ILE A 294 -22.10 19.66 -43.18
CA ILE A 294 -22.97 20.60 -43.91
C ILE A 294 -23.19 21.95 -43.19
N GLU A 295 -22.35 22.29 -42.22
CA GLU A 295 -22.36 23.56 -41.46
C GLU A 295 -23.68 23.92 -40.72
N VAL A 296 -24.57 22.95 -40.47
CA VAL A 296 -25.75 23.13 -39.59
C VAL A 296 -25.35 23.22 -38.11
N LEU A 297 -24.27 22.54 -37.71
CA LEU A 297 -23.75 22.55 -36.35
C LEU A 297 -22.23 22.82 -36.32
N PRO A 298 -21.69 23.50 -35.29
CA PRO A 298 -20.25 23.63 -35.06
C PRO A 298 -19.67 22.39 -34.37
N SER A 299 -18.34 22.34 -34.22
CA SER A 299 -17.71 21.52 -33.17
C SER A 299 -17.70 22.28 -31.84
N LEU A 300 -18.43 21.77 -30.84
CA LEU A 300 -18.44 22.38 -29.50
C LEU A 300 -17.10 22.16 -28.79
N GLN A 301 -16.40 21.05 -29.05
CA GLN A 301 -15.06 20.80 -28.53
C GLN A 301 -14.04 21.79 -29.11
N GLN A 302 -14.08 22.02 -30.44
CA GLN A 302 -13.20 22.98 -31.10
C GLN A 302 -13.45 24.42 -30.62
N LEU A 303 -14.72 24.81 -30.45
CA LEU A 303 -15.07 26.12 -29.91
C LEU A 303 -14.56 26.32 -28.47
N ALA A 304 -14.49 25.27 -27.66
CA ALA A 304 -13.92 25.34 -26.31
C ALA A 304 -12.39 25.52 -26.29
N MET A 305 -11.70 25.27 -27.41
CA MET A 305 -10.24 25.40 -27.55
C MET A 305 -9.81 26.73 -28.19
N SER A 306 -10.75 27.64 -28.49
CA SER A 306 -10.42 28.92 -29.14
C SER A 306 -9.84 29.95 -28.15
N GLU A 307 -8.64 30.47 -28.45
CA GLU A 307 -7.88 31.40 -27.60
C GLU A 307 -8.62 32.71 -27.25
N THR A 308 -9.62 33.08 -28.07
CA THR A 308 -10.45 34.29 -27.89
C THR A 308 -11.37 34.28 -26.67
N LEU A 309 -11.53 33.13 -26.01
CA LEU A 309 -12.38 32.95 -24.81
C LEU A 309 -11.64 33.15 -23.47
N SER A 310 -10.37 33.59 -23.51
CA SER A 310 -9.44 33.59 -22.36
C SER A 310 -9.77 34.56 -21.20
N THR A 311 -10.86 35.35 -21.24
CA THR A 311 -11.30 36.16 -20.10
C THR A 311 -12.83 36.20 -19.90
N ASN A 312 -13.27 35.99 -18.65
CA ASN A 312 -14.59 36.34 -18.10
C ASN A 312 -15.85 35.68 -18.70
N ILE A 313 -15.77 34.40 -19.05
CA ILE A 313 -16.96 33.58 -19.34
C ILE A 313 -16.89 32.30 -18.50
N CYS A 314 -17.70 32.23 -17.44
CA CYS A 314 -17.76 31.04 -16.60
C CYS A 314 -18.25 29.84 -17.41
N VAL A 315 -17.35 28.90 -17.66
CA VAL A 315 -17.71 27.48 -17.87
C VAL A 315 -18.03 26.95 -16.48
N GLU A 316 -19.26 27.15 -16.03
CA GLU A 316 -19.61 27.06 -14.62
C GLU A 316 -19.51 25.62 -14.07
N ASP A 317 -18.60 25.43 -13.12
CA ASP A 317 -18.30 24.17 -12.45
C ASP A 317 -19.22 23.96 -11.24
N ILE A 318 -20.00 22.87 -11.26
CA ILE A 318 -20.68 22.35 -10.07
C ILE A 318 -20.49 20.82 -9.97
N SER A 319 -19.23 20.35 -10.05
CA SER A 319 -18.64 19.26 -9.25
C SER A 319 -17.38 18.67 -9.93
N ARG A 320 -16.19 19.12 -9.50
CA ARG A 320 -14.84 18.49 -9.56
C ARG A 320 -14.60 17.27 -10.50
N PRO A 321 -13.43 17.17 -11.17
CA PRO A 321 -12.50 18.21 -11.64
C PRO A 321 -12.40 18.20 -13.19
N HIS A 322 -11.48 18.96 -13.78
CA HIS A 322 -11.26 18.99 -15.25
C HIS A 322 -10.71 17.68 -15.88
N HIS A 323 -10.69 16.57 -15.13
CA HIS A 323 -10.35 15.23 -15.60
C HIS A 323 -11.28 14.22 -14.93
N VAL A 324 -12.16 13.59 -15.71
CA VAL A 324 -13.07 12.53 -15.24
C VAL A 324 -12.53 11.20 -15.78
N GLN A 325 -12.12 10.28 -14.90
CA GLN A 325 -11.46 9.02 -15.28
C GLN A 325 -10.24 9.21 -16.22
N THR A 326 -9.45 10.27 -16.01
CA THR A 326 -8.33 10.75 -16.86
C THR A 326 -8.68 11.39 -18.22
N TYR A 327 -9.96 11.45 -18.62
CA TYR A 327 -10.37 12.03 -19.90
C TYR A 327 -10.57 13.56 -19.82
N ASP A 328 -10.19 14.30 -20.87
CA ASP A 328 -10.60 15.70 -21.05
C ASP A 328 -12.05 15.75 -21.57
N THR A 329 -12.92 16.40 -20.81
CA THR A 329 -14.36 16.48 -21.08
C THR A 329 -14.83 17.89 -21.46
N LYS A 330 -13.92 18.79 -21.85
CA LYS A 330 -14.27 20.18 -22.22
C LYS A 330 -15.05 20.25 -23.53
N TYR A 331 -16.12 21.03 -23.54
CA TYR A 331 -16.85 21.44 -24.74
C TYR A 331 -17.58 22.77 -24.46
N PHE A 332 -17.89 23.52 -25.53
CA PHE A 332 -18.55 24.81 -25.44
C PHE A 332 -20.03 24.63 -25.13
N ASN A 333 -20.50 25.20 -24.01
CA ASN A 333 -21.88 25.06 -23.53
C ASN A 333 -22.64 26.39 -23.39
N ASN A 334 -21.99 27.54 -23.61
CA ASN A 334 -22.62 28.85 -23.47
C ASN A 334 -23.38 29.27 -24.75
N LEU A 335 -24.61 28.77 -24.90
CA LEU A 335 -25.44 29.01 -26.07
C LEU A 335 -25.75 30.50 -26.32
N GLU A 336 -25.86 31.33 -25.27
CA GLU A 336 -26.06 32.78 -25.41
C GLU A 336 -24.91 33.46 -26.15
N LYS A 337 -23.68 32.96 -25.94
CA LYS A 337 -22.47 33.52 -26.55
C LYS A 337 -22.08 32.85 -27.87
N LEU A 338 -22.76 31.76 -28.24
CA LEU A 338 -22.50 31.01 -29.47
C LEU A 338 -22.48 31.89 -30.75
N PRO A 339 -23.41 32.83 -30.97
CA PRO A 339 -23.42 33.63 -32.20
C PRO A 339 -22.24 34.60 -32.35
N PHE A 340 -21.53 34.90 -31.26
CA PHE A 340 -20.35 35.76 -31.29
C PHE A 340 -19.06 34.98 -31.57
N VAL A 341 -19.02 33.68 -31.21
CA VAL A 341 -17.85 32.80 -31.38
C VAL A 341 -17.93 31.89 -32.61
N TRP A 342 -19.13 31.53 -33.07
CA TRP A 342 -19.35 30.75 -34.28
C TRP A 342 -20.14 31.58 -35.30
N LYS A 343 -19.41 32.14 -36.27
CA LYS A 343 -19.99 32.79 -37.44
C LYS A 343 -20.06 31.77 -38.57
N SER A 344 -21.20 31.11 -38.72
CA SER A 344 -21.47 30.21 -39.85
C SER A 344 -21.37 30.99 -41.17
N SER A 345 -20.57 30.49 -42.11
CA SER A 345 -20.26 31.09 -43.41
C SER A 345 -21.53 31.33 -44.24
N ASP A 346 -22.44 30.36 -44.19
CA ASP A 346 -23.58 30.22 -45.09
C ASP A 346 -24.92 30.12 -44.31
N ILE A 347 -25.06 30.82 -43.18
CA ILE A 347 -26.23 30.67 -42.29
C ILE A 347 -27.58 30.91 -43.00
N GLU A 348 -27.64 31.83 -43.97
CA GLU A 348 -28.83 32.07 -44.78
C GLU A 348 -29.19 30.87 -45.67
N LYS A 349 -28.18 30.21 -46.27
CA LYS A 349 -28.37 29.01 -47.09
C LYS A 349 -28.77 27.82 -46.20
N VAL A 350 -28.02 27.60 -45.13
CA VAL A 350 -28.26 26.50 -44.17
C VAL A 350 -29.61 26.65 -43.46
N SER A 351 -30.14 27.87 -43.28
CA SER A 351 -31.48 28.08 -42.69
C SER A 351 -32.64 27.54 -43.56
N LYS A 352 -32.44 27.37 -44.87
CA LYS A 352 -33.47 26.88 -45.81
C LYS A 352 -33.69 25.37 -45.75
N PHE A 353 -32.75 24.59 -45.20
CA PHE A 353 -32.89 23.14 -45.11
C PHE A 353 -34.00 22.74 -44.12
N THR A 354 -35.14 22.29 -44.62
CA THR A 354 -36.17 21.65 -43.79
C THR A 354 -35.69 20.29 -43.26
N VAL A 355 -36.44 19.68 -42.33
CA VAL A 355 -36.14 18.29 -41.91
C VAL A 355 -36.12 17.30 -43.08
N GLY A 356 -36.97 17.47 -44.11
CA GLY A 356 -36.96 16.62 -45.31
C GLY A 356 -35.63 16.67 -46.07
N HIS A 357 -35.09 17.88 -46.30
CA HIS A 357 -33.76 18.07 -46.89
C HIS A 357 -32.69 17.35 -46.06
N LEU A 358 -32.69 17.55 -44.74
CA LEU A 358 -31.69 16.95 -43.86
C LEU A 358 -31.77 15.41 -43.81
N VAL A 359 -32.97 14.82 -43.88
CA VAL A 359 -33.16 13.35 -43.95
C VAL A 359 -32.62 12.80 -45.26
N PHE A 360 -32.95 13.43 -46.40
CA PHE A 360 -32.45 13.02 -47.71
C PHE A 360 -30.92 13.09 -47.77
N MET A 361 -30.36 14.25 -47.40
CA MET A 361 -28.91 14.50 -47.41
C MET A 361 -28.14 13.61 -46.44
N PHE A 362 -28.71 13.24 -45.29
CA PHE A 362 -28.09 12.30 -44.35
C PHE A 362 -27.88 10.91 -44.97
N PHE A 363 -28.92 10.38 -45.64
CA PHE A 363 -28.80 9.10 -46.33
C PHE A 363 -27.89 9.20 -47.56
N GLU A 364 -27.95 10.30 -48.32
CA GLU A 364 -27.04 10.54 -49.45
C GLU A 364 -25.57 10.60 -49.02
N TYR A 365 -25.28 11.32 -47.93
CA TYR A 365 -23.94 11.49 -47.39
C TYR A 365 -23.29 10.14 -47.07
N TYR A 366 -23.97 9.29 -46.30
CA TYR A 366 -23.44 7.96 -45.97
C TYR A 366 -23.56 6.93 -47.10
N ALA A 367 -24.46 7.09 -48.07
CA ALA A 367 -24.57 6.17 -49.22
C ALA A 367 -23.51 6.42 -50.31
N LYS A 368 -23.15 7.69 -50.57
CA LYS A 368 -22.30 8.11 -51.70
C LYS A 368 -21.00 8.81 -51.31
N HIS A 369 -20.98 9.60 -50.23
CA HIS A 369 -19.92 10.59 -50.00
C HIS A 369 -18.97 10.22 -48.86
N PHE A 370 -19.43 9.47 -47.85
CA PHE A 370 -18.61 9.04 -46.73
C PHE A 370 -17.83 7.76 -47.10
N ASN A 371 -16.50 7.84 -47.09
CA ASN A 371 -15.64 6.68 -47.33
C ASN A 371 -15.49 5.84 -46.05
N PHE A 372 -16.34 4.83 -45.89
CA PHE A 372 -16.28 3.92 -44.75
C PHE A 372 -14.96 3.14 -44.63
N ASP A 373 -14.17 2.97 -45.69
CA ASP A 373 -12.93 2.18 -45.64
C ASP A 373 -11.78 2.93 -44.95
N ASP A 374 -11.63 4.24 -45.21
CA ASP A 374 -10.52 5.07 -44.71
C ASP A 374 -10.94 6.11 -43.65
N HIS A 375 -12.19 6.59 -43.63
CA HIS A 375 -12.60 7.71 -42.78
C HIS A 375 -13.16 7.28 -41.41
N VAL A 376 -13.05 8.18 -40.43
CA VAL A 376 -13.58 8.06 -39.06
C VAL A 376 -14.64 9.15 -38.84
N ILE A 377 -15.80 8.75 -38.33
CA ILE A 377 -16.86 9.66 -37.90
C ILE A 377 -16.43 10.30 -36.57
N SER A 378 -16.26 11.62 -36.53
CA SER A 378 -15.86 12.38 -35.33
C SER A 378 -16.55 13.73 -35.28
N ILE A 379 -17.07 14.11 -34.11
CA ILE A 379 -17.69 15.42 -33.90
C ILE A 379 -16.71 16.50 -33.40
N ARG A 380 -15.44 16.15 -33.17
CA ARG A 380 -14.48 17.02 -32.47
C ARG A 380 -13.79 18.06 -33.33
N ARG A 381 -13.49 17.74 -34.59
CA ARG A 381 -12.59 18.56 -35.40
C ARG A 381 -13.26 19.69 -36.19
N GLY A 382 -14.55 19.59 -36.46
CA GLY A 382 -15.33 20.61 -37.18
C GLY A 382 -14.93 20.81 -38.65
N ASN A 383 -15.68 21.69 -39.31
CA ASN A 383 -15.46 22.24 -40.66
C ASN A 383 -14.79 21.30 -41.67
N GLY A 384 -15.44 20.15 -41.94
CA GLY A 384 -15.10 19.28 -43.05
C GLY A 384 -13.76 18.52 -42.95
N SER A 385 -13.10 18.52 -41.80
CA SER A 385 -11.80 17.85 -41.62
C SER A 385 -11.96 16.34 -41.34
N VAL A 386 -11.32 15.52 -42.17
CA VAL A 386 -11.42 14.05 -42.10
C VAL A 386 -10.35 13.47 -41.17
N LEU A 387 -10.79 12.71 -40.17
CA LEU A 387 -9.93 11.74 -39.47
C LEU A 387 -9.86 10.44 -40.27
N ARG A 388 -8.65 9.90 -40.43
CA ARG A 388 -8.43 8.59 -41.07
C ARG A 388 -8.26 7.48 -40.04
N LYS A 389 -8.60 6.24 -40.39
CA LYS A 389 -8.57 5.10 -39.47
C LYS A 389 -7.18 4.80 -38.89
N ASN A 390 -6.11 5.15 -39.61
CA ASN A 390 -4.74 5.03 -39.12
C ASN A 390 -4.43 5.86 -37.84
N VAL A 391 -5.27 6.84 -37.51
CA VAL A 391 -5.17 7.63 -36.26
C VAL A 391 -5.69 6.85 -35.04
N LEU A 392 -6.66 5.95 -35.22
CA LEU A 392 -7.21 5.11 -34.16
C LEU A 392 -6.45 3.78 -34.12
N ARG A 393 -5.53 3.63 -33.15
CA ARG A 393 -4.77 2.39 -32.95
C ARG A 393 -5.72 1.17 -32.87
N ASN A 394 -5.41 0.13 -33.65
CA ASN A 394 -6.15 -1.13 -33.77
C ASN A 394 -7.52 -1.08 -34.48
N SER A 395 -7.83 -0.02 -35.25
CA SER A 395 -9.05 0.00 -36.09
C SER A 395 -8.96 -0.94 -37.30
N GLN A 396 -9.48 -2.17 -37.14
CA GLN A 396 -9.81 -3.10 -38.25
C GLN A 396 -11.33 -3.13 -38.54
N THR A 397 -12.08 -2.13 -38.05
CA THR A 397 -13.54 -2.08 -38.11
C THR A 397 -14.02 -1.56 -39.47
N ILE A 398 -15.16 -2.05 -39.94
CA ILE A 398 -15.76 -1.60 -41.21
C ILE A 398 -16.30 -0.17 -41.08
N ILE A 399 -16.91 0.16 -39.94
CA ILE A 399 -17.39 1.51 -39.61
C ILE A 399 -16.61 1.95 -38.37
N SER A 400 -15.93 3.09 -38.43
CA SER A 400 -15.19 3.65 -37.30
C SER A 400 -15.80 4.97 -36.82
N ILE A 401 -16.11 5.07 -35.53
CA ILE A 401 -16.80 6.20 -34.89
C ILE A 401 -16.05 6.57 -33.62
N GLU A 402 -15.48 7.77 -33.57
CA GLU A 402 -14.72 8.27 -32.42
C GLU A 402 -15.65 8.67 -31.27
N ASP A 403 -15.43 8.13 -30.07
CA ASP A 403 -16.03 8.67 -28.85
C ASP A 403 -15.43 10.06 -28.55
N PRO A 404 -16.26 11.10 -28.31
CA PRO A 404 -15.78 12.48 -28.16
C PRO A 404 -14.85 12.71 -26.97
N PHE A 405 -14.84 11.85 -25.96
CA PHE A 405 -14.02 12.03 -24.76
C PHE A 405 -13.09 10.83 -24.49
N GLU A 406 -13.46 9.61 -24.89
CA GLU A 406 -12.68 8.38 -24.64
C GLU A 406 -11.57 8.11 -25.68
N HIS A 407 -11.53 8.82 -26.82
CA HIS A 407 -10.63 8.51 -27.97
C HIS A 407 -10.74 7.06 -28.48
N ARG A 408 -11.90 6.43 -28.28
CA ARG A 408 -12.16 5.02 -28.61
C ARG A 408 -13.01 4.90 -29.87
N ASP A 409 -12.77 3.86 -30.67
CA ASP A 409 -13.68 3.47 -31.74
C ASP A 409 -14.93 2.75 -31.17
N LEU A 410 -16.09 3.40 -31.25
CA LEU A 410 -17.41 2.84 -30.91
C LEU A 410 -17.88 1.81 -31.94
N GLY A 411 -17.27 1.76 -33.13
CA GLY A 411 -17.50 0.74 -34.16
C GLY A 411 -16.98 -0.65 -33.80
N CYS A 412 -16.14 -0.79 -32.76
CA CYS A 412 -15.56 -2.07 -32.34
C CYS A 412 -16.56 -3.16 -31.90
N VAL A 413 -17.84 -2.80 -31.69
CA VAL A 413 -18.91 -3.76 -31.39
C VAL A 413 -19.56 -4.37 -32.64
N VAL A 414 -19.34 -3.77 -33.82
CA VAL A 414 -19.97 -4.19 -35.08
C VAL A 414 -19.33 -5.47 -35.59
N SER A 415 -20.14 -6.50 -35.83
CA SER A 415 -19.66 -7.77 -36.39
C SER A 415 -19.32 -7.65 -37.89
N ASN A 416 -18.50 -8.58 -38.39
CA ASN A 416 -18.16 -8.67 -39.81
C ASN A 416 -19.39 -8.85 -40.72
N GLU A 417 -20.51 -9.35 -40.19
CA GLU A 417 -21.79 -9.48 -40.91
C GLU A 417 -22.64 -8.21 -40.83
N MET A 418 -22.64 -7.52 -39.68
CA MET A 418 -23.45 -6.31 -39.47
C MET A 418 -22.83 -5.06 -40.11
N GLY A 419 -21.50 -4.99 -40.27
CA GLY A 419 -20.82 -3.86 -40.92
C GLY A 419 -21.28 -3.61 -42.36
N PRO A 420 -21.17 -4.59 -43.28
CA PRO A 420 -21.62 -4.45 -44.66
C PRO A 420 -23.13 -4.23 -44.75
N LEU A 421 -23.90 -4.85 -43.86
CA LEU A 421 -25.34 -4.65 -43.76
C LEU A 421 -25.70 -3.18 -43.46
N ILE A 422 -25.08 -2.56 -42.45
CA ILE A 422 -25.35 -1.15 -42.10
C ILE A 422 -25.06 -0.24 -43.30
N VAL A 423 -23.93 -0.44 -43.98
CA VAL A 423 -23.57 0.31 -45.20
C VAL A 423 -24.58 0.06 -46.34
N SER A 424 -25.07 -1.17 -46.52
CA SER A 424 -26.10 -1.49 -47.51
C SER A 424 -27.47 -0.87 -47.19
N GLU A 425 -27.82 -0.72 -45.91
CA GLU A 425 -29.06 -0.07 -45.49
C GLU A 425 -29.04 1.44 -45.72
N PHE A 426 -27.89 2.11 -45.57
CA PHE A 426 -27.73 3.51 -46.00
C PHE A 426 -27.98 3.66 -47.50
N LYS A 427 -27.41 2.77 -48.33
CA LYS A 427 -27.63 2.74 -49.77
C LYS A 427 -29.09 2.48 -50.13
N ARG A 428 -29.74 1.47 -49.53
CA ARG A 428 -31.18 1.19 -49.71
C ARG A 428 -32.05 2.40 -49.36
N ALA A 429 -31.80 3.03 -48.21
CA ALA A 429 -32.56 4.19 -47.77
C ALA A 429 -32.43 5.36 -48.76
N PHE A 430 -31.20 5.64 -49.23
CA PHE A 430 -30.96 6.63 -50.27
C PHE A 430 -31.64 6.26 -51.60
N GLU A 431 -31.52 5.01 -52.06
CA GLU A 431 -32.11 4.54 -53.31
C GLU A 431 -33.64 4.72 -53.31
N ILE A 432 -34.33 4.34 -52.24
CA ILE A 432 -35.77 4.56 -52.07
C ILE A 432 -36.12 6.04 -52.21
N LEU A 433 -35.44 6.91 -51.46
CA LEU A 433 -35.71 8.36 -51.48
C LEU A 433 -35.39 8.99 -52.85
N SER A 434 -34.30 8.57 -53.50
CA SER A 434 -33.91 9.06 -54.83
C SER A 434 -34.87 8.65 -55.94
N ASN A 435 -35.60 7.55 -55.77
CA ASN A 435 -36.65 7.08 -56.66
C ASN A 435 -38.04 7.67 -56.32
N GLY A 436 -38.12 8.64 -55.40
CA GLY A 436 -39.38 9.27 -54.97
C GLY A 436 -40.21 8.44 -54.00
N GLY A 437 -39.62 7.42 -53.37
CA GLY A 437 -40.25 6.61 -52.33
C GLY A 437 -40.47 7.37 -51.02
N SER A 438 -41.42 6.88 -50.24
CA SER A 438 -41.85 7.47 -48.97
C SER A 438 -40.88 7.19 -47.82
N ILE A 439 -40.92 8.05 -46.80
CA ILE A 439 -40.18 7.82 -45.55
C ILE A 439 -40.67 6.55 -44.83
N GLN A 440 -41.94 6.14 -44.99
CA GLN A 440 -42.44 4.86 -44.47
C GLN A 440 -41.74 3.64 -45.10
N GLU A 441 -41.41 3.67 -46.39
CA GLU A 441 -40.68 2.59 -47.09
C GLU A 441 -39.22 2.48 -46.63
N VAL A 442 -38.59 3.61 -46.31
CA VAL A 442 -37.29 3.65 -45.64
C VAL A 442 -37.38 2.97 -44.27
N LEU A 443 -38.49 3.17 -43.54
CA LEU A 443 -38.74 2.68 -42.19
C LEU A 443 -39.31 1.25 -42.06
N LEU A 444 -39.49 0.47 -43.13
CA LEU A 444 -40.03 -0.91 -43.07
C LEU A 444 -39.19 -1.87 -42.21
N GLU A 445 -39.78 -2.93 -41.63
CA GLU A 445 -39.07 -3.88 -40.75
C GLU A 445 -38.29 -5.00 -41.50
N ARG A 446 -37.48 -5.80 -40.77
CA ARG A 446 -36.63 -6.90 -41.28
C ARG A 446 -36.76 -8.15 -40.38
N VAL A 447 -36.57 -9.39 -40.87
CA VAL A 447 -37.03 -10.64 -40.18
C VAL A 447 -35.92 -11.72 -40.00
N GLY A 448 -35.81 -12.34 -38.79
CA GLY A 448 -34.91 -13.48 -38.40
C GLY A 448 -33.72 -13.12 -37.45
N VAL A 449 -32.91 -13.98 -36.79
CA VAL A 449 -32.92 -15.43 -36.33
C VAL A 449 -32.06 -15.52 -35.00
N HIS A 450 -31.66 -16.68 -34.42
CA HIS A 450 -31.01 -16.80 -33.07
C HIS A 450 -29.98 -17.96 -32.79
N SER A 451 -28.87 -17.62 -32.08
CA SER A 451 -28.13 -18.25 -30.94
C SER A 451 -27.71 -19.76 -30.80
N ARG A 452 -26.47 -20.03 -30.31
CA ARG A 452 -26.01 -21.23 -29.51
C ARG A 452 -24.78 -20.96 -28.57
N ASN A 453 -24.62 -21.77 -27.51
CA ASN A 453 -23.59 -21.68 -26.43
C ASN A 453 -22.65 -22.92 -26.34
N ILE A 454 -21.54 -22.82 -25.57
CA ILE A 454 -20.52 -23.86 -25.28
C ILE A 454 -20.15 -23.85 -23.77
N TYR A 455 -19.86 -25.01 -23.14
CA TYR A 455 -18.80 -25.27 -22.10
C TYR A 455 -19.01 -26.61 -21.36
N ASP A 456 -17.94 -27.40 -21.14
CA ASP A 456 -17.83 -28.42 -20.07
C ASP A 456 -16.37 -28.94 -19.94
N GLU A 457 -15.86 -29.21 -18.71
CA GLU A 457 -14.71 -30.13 -18.44
C GLU A 457 -14.36 -30.30 -16.93
N LYS A 458 -13.94 -31.50 -16.48
CA LYS A 458 -13.52 -31.80 -15.08
C LYS A 458 -12.69 -33.08 -14.89
N LYS A 459 -11.59 -33.00 -14.10
CA LYS A 459 -10.92 -34.06 -13.26
C LYS A 459 -9.55 -33.55 -12.70
N ASP A 460 -8.80 -34.16 -11.76
CA ASP A 460 -8.98 -35.27 -10.80
C ASP A 460 -8.13 -35.04 -9.49
N PHE A 461 -8.22 -35.93 -8.48
CA PHE A 461 -7.34 -35.97 -7.27
C PHE A 461 -7.56 -37.23 -6.39
N SER A 462 -6.48 -37.91 -5.95
CA SER A 462 -6.54 -39.22 -5.26
C SER A 462 -6.33 -39.25 -3.73
N GLY A 463 -6.22 -38.09 -3.05
CA GLY A 463 -6.12 -38.03 -1.57
C GLY A 463 -4.71 -37.91 -0.99
N TYR A 464 -4.64 -37.83 0.34
CA TYR A 464 -3.42 -37.72 1.14
C TYR A 464 -3.21 -38.97 2.02
N GLU A 465 -1.96 -39.25 2.37
CA GLU A 465 -1.57 -40.35 3.27
C GLU A 465 -1.90 -40.04 4.75
N ASP A 466 -2.11 -41.08 5.55
CA ASP A 466 -2.27 -40.93 7.00
C ASP A 466 -0.97 -40.46 7.66
N HIS A 467 -1.08 -39.76 8.79
CA HIS A 467 0.09 -39.41 9.59
C HIS A 467 0.48 -40.58 10.49
N LEU A 468 1.78 -40.84 10.63
CA LEU A 468 2.29 -41.88 11.52
C LEU A 468 2.02 -41.52 13.01
N PRO A 469 1.76 -42.50 13.89
CA PRO A 469 1.61 -42.27 15.33
C PRO A 469 2.85 -41.60 15.92
N LEU A 470 2.67 -40.57 16.76
CA LEU A 470 3.78 -39.77 17.29
C LEU A 470 4.80 -40.62 18.09
N GLU A 471 4.36 -41.66 18.78
CA GLU A 471 5.25 -42.61 19.49
C GLU A 471 6.16 -43.40 18.53
N LEU A 472 5.63 -43.80 17.37
CA LEU A 472 6.40 -44.49 16.34
C LEU A 472 7.38 -43.51 15.68
N VAL A 473 6.91 -42.29 15.38
CA VAL A 473 7.74 -41.22 14.81
C VAL A 473 8.91 -40.87 15.73
N ALA A 474 8.69 -40.75 17.04
CA ALA A 474 9.75 -40.52 18.02
C ALA A 474 10.82 -41.63 17.98
N LYS A 475 10.40 -42.90 17.94
CA LYS A 475 11.32 -44.06 17.81
C LYS A 475 12.07 -44.05 16.47
N MET A 476 11.41 -43.68 15.37
CA MET A 476 12.05 -43.62 14.05
C MET A 476 13.01 -42.43 13.91
N ILE A 477 12.74 -41.29 14.56
CA ILE A 477 13.68 -40.16 14.67
C ILE A 477 14.91 -40.57 15.49
N GLN A 478 14.72 -41.26 16.63
CA GLN A 478 15.83 -41.79 17.43
C GLN A 478 16.72 -42.79 16.67
N LYS A 479 16.14 -43.54 15.72
CA LYS A 479 16.88 -44.45 14.82
C LYS A 479 17.52 -43.76 13.60
N GLY A 480 17.28 -42.47 13.39
CA GLY A 480 17.73 -41.74 12.19
C GLY A 480 16.97 -42.09 10.89
N GLU A 481 15.85 -42.81 10.98
CA GLU A 481 15.00 -43.17 9.82
C GLU A 481 14.12 -41.99 9.37
N LEU A 482 13.82 -41.06 10.28
CA LEU A 482 13.04 -39.83 10.04
C LEU A 482 13.78 -38.62 10.59
N PHE A 483 13.53 -37.45 9.98
CA PHE A 483 14.17 -36.19 10.35
C PHE A 483 13.13 -35.15 10.75
N GLN A 484 13.43 -34.30 11.73
CA GLN A 484 12.52 -33.23 12.17
C GLN A 484 13.03 -31.84 11.79
N GLY A 485 12.09 -30.92 11.55
CA GLY A 485 12.40 -29.51 11.26
C GLY A 485 11.16 -28.66 11.05
N GLU A 486 11.35 -27.35 10.91
CA GLU A 486 10.27 -26.40 10.65
C GLU A 486 10.00 -26.24 9.14
N LEU A 487 8.72 -26.28 8.74
CA LEU A 487 8.29 -26.22 7.34
C LEU A 487 8.14 -24.79 6.83
N ARG A 488 8.97 -24.40 5.86
CA ARG A 488 8.91 -23.10 5.18
C ARG A 488 8.32 -23.25 3.77
N VAL A 489 7.09 -22.78 3.57
CA VAL A 489 6.41 -22.77 2.26
C VAL A 489 6.85 -21.55 1.44
N ASN A 490 7.07 -21.73 0.13
CA ASN A 490 7.42 -20.65 -0.79
C ASN A 490 6.22 -19.73 -1.07
N LYS A 491 6.30 -18.45 -0.65
CA LYS A 491 5.24 -17.44 -0.81
C LYS A 491 4.87 -17.13 -2.28
N LYS A 492 5.83 -17.27 -3.22
CA LYS A 492 5.57 -17.08 -4.67
C LYS A 492 4.99 -18.33 -5.33
N LYS A 493 5.28 -19.52 -4.79
CA LYS A 493 4.88 -20.82 -5.35
C LYS A 493 4.48 -21.78 -4.23
N TYR A 494 3.28 -21.65 -3.69
CA TYR A 494 2.80 -22.37 -2.49
C TYR A 494 2.85 -23.92 -2.53
N ARG A 495 3.12 -24.52 -3.70
CA ARG A 495 3.36 -25.97 -3.86
C ARG A 495 4.77 -26.39 -3.44
N GLU A 496 5.74 -25.49 -3.54
CA GLU A 496 7.13 -25.68 -3.12
C GLU A 496 7.26 -25.39 -1.62
N ALA A 497 7.91 -26.29 -0.89
CA ALA A 497 8.27 -26.06 0.51
C ALA A 497 9.65 -26.62 0.85
N TYR A 498 10.20 -26.18 1.98
CA TYR A 498 11.54 -26.53 2.44
C TYR A 498 11.51 -26.86 3.93
N VAL A 499 12.29 -27.85 4.35
CA VAL A 499 12.51 -28.17 5.77
C VAL A 499 14.01 -28.10 6.06
N THR A 500 14.38 -27.29 7.04
CA THR A 500 15.73 -27.28 7.61
C THR A 500 15.77 -28.34 8.71
N VAL A 501 16.53 -29.41 8.49
CA VAL A 501 16.62 -30.54 9.43
C VAL A 501 17.44 -30.15 10.67
N VAL A 502 16.92 -30.46 11.85
CA VAL A 502 17.62 -30.26 13.13
C VAL A 502 18.40 -31.51 13.48
N GLY A 503 19.73 -31.39 13.66
CA GLY A 503 20.59 -32.48 14.15
C GLY A 503 20.79 -33.68 13.21
N GLY A 504 20.45 -33.55 11.92
CA GLY A 504 20.62 -34.61 10.92
C GLY A 504 21.79 -34.38 9.96
N PRO A 505 22.08 -35.33 9.06
CA PRO A 505 23.26 -35.29 8.17
C PRO A 505 23.17 -34.24 7.04
N PHE A 506 22.01 -33.57 6.88
CA PHE A 506 21.74 -32.68 5.77
C PHE A 506 22.10 -31.22 6.10
N LYS A 507 23.23 -30.75 5.57
CA LYS A 507 23.65 -29.33 5.68
C LYS A 507 22.79 -28.34 4.87
N LYS A 508 22.04 -28.84 3.88
CA LYS A 508 21.15 -28.04 3.00
C LYS A 508 19.68 -28.36 3.30
N ASP A 509 18.81 -27.37 3.03
CA ASP A 509 17.36 -27.52 3.17
C ASP A 509 16.83 -28.65 2.28
N ILE A 510 15.97 -29.51 2.84
CA ILE A 510 15.30 -30.57 2.08
C ILE A 510 14.10 -29.98 1.35
N PHE A 511 14.05 -30.20 0.04
CA PHE A 511 12.94 -29.74 -0.82
C PHE A 511 11.74 -30.69 -0.73
N ILE A 512 10.56 -30.11 -0.59
CA ILE A 512 9.27 -30.80 -0.59
C ILE A 512 8.46 -30.28 -1.77
N ASP A 513 8.28 -31.15 -2.75
CA ASP A 513 7.53 -30.89 -3.98
C ASP A 513 6.05 -31.27 -3.81
N GLU A 514 5.16 -30.52 -4.44
CA GLU A 514 3.70 -30.67 -4.42
C GLU A 514 2.98 -30.65 -3.05
N LEU A 515 1.66 -30.43 -3.12
CA LEU A 515 0.80 -30.50 -1.94
C LEU A 515 0.77 -31.90 -1.31
N LYS A 516 0.90 -32.98 -2.10
CA LYS A 516 0.77 -34.36 -1.62
C LYS A 516 1.87 -34.68 -0.59
N ASN A 517 3.13 -34.39 -0.92
CA ASN A 517 4.27 -34.70 -0.05
C ASN A 517 4.36 -33.75 1.14
N ARG A 518 3.77 -32.56 1.05
CA ARG A 518 3.55 -31.68 2.21
C ARG A 518 2.51 -32.23 3.21
N ASN A 519 1.72 -33.23 2.82
CA ASN A 519 0.81 -34.03 3.64
C ASN A 519 0.05 -33.22 4.73
N ARG A 520 -0.76 -32.25 4.30
CA ARG A 520 -1.60 -31.37 5.15
C ARG A 520 -0.84 -30.44 6.12
N ALA A 521 0.49 -30.44 6.15
CA ALA A 521 1.26 -29.46 6.91
C ALA A 521 1.20 -28.06 6.27
N MET A 522 1.40 -27.03 7.09
CA MET A 522 1.32 -25.62 6.72
C MET A 522 2.58 -24.86 7.16
N HIS A 523 2.74 -23.64 6.65
CA HIS A 523 3.91 -22.80 6.95
C HIS A 523 4.09 -22.63 8.47
N GLY A 524 5.33 -22.79 8.95
CA GLY A 524 5.72 -22.71 10.35
C GLY A 524 5.52 -24.00 11.16
N ASP A 525 4.80 -25.01 10.66
CA ASP A 525 4.61 -26.26 11.42
C ASP A 525 5.94 -27.01 11.60
N VAL A 526 6.15 -27.59 12.79
CA VAL A 526 7.25 -28.52 13.03
C VAL A 526 6.80 -29.90 12.56
N VAL A 527 7.53 -30.48 11.63
CA VAL A 527 7.17 -31.72 10.92
C VAL A 527 8.25 -32.78 11.04
N ALA A 528 7.84 -34.04 10.98
CA ALA A 528 8.72 -35.18 10.72
C ALA A 528 8.66 -35.53 9.23
N ILE A 529 9.81 -35.68 8.59
CA ILE A 529 9.95 -36.02 7.17
C ILE A 529 10.70 -37.34 6.98
N ARG A 530 10.25 -38.13 6.00
CA ARG A 530 11.06 -39.15 5.34
C ARG A 530 11.80 -38.49 4.18
N VAL A 531 13.06 -38.85 3.98
CA VAL A 531 13.89 -38.32 2.87
C VAL A 531 14.13 -39.43 1.86
N GLU A 532 13.84 -39.16 0.59
CA GLU A 532 13.97 -40.10 -0.52
C GLU A 532 14.94 -39.56 -1.58
N GLU A 533 15.72 -40.44 -2.19
CA GLU A 533 16.67 -40.07 -3.25
C GLU A 533 15.98 -40.01 -4.62
N LYS A 534 16.09 -38.87 -5.30
CA LYS A 534 15.51 -38.63 -6.62
C LYS A 534 16.61 -38.44 -7.66
N LYS A 535 16.55 -39.23 -8.74
CA LYS A 535 17.37 -39.03 -9.94
C LYS A 535 16.87 -37.78 -10.67
N SER A 536 17.74 -36.79 -10.82
CA SER A 536 17.42 -35.51 -11.46
C SER A 536 18.23 -35.32 -12.74
N VAL A 537 17.55 -35.10 -13.86
CA VAL A 537 18.20 -34.61 -15.09
C VAL A 537 18.44 -33.11 -14.92
N ALA A 538 19.63 -32.75 -14.44
CA ALA A 538 20.00 -31.39 -14.05
C ALA A 538 20.20 -30.44 -15.25
N GLY A 539 19.12 -30.09 -15.96
CA GLY A 539 19.16 -29.19 -17.12
C GLY A 539 18.16 -28.02 -17.10
N SER A 540 16.95 -28.21 -16.55
CA SER A 540 15.83 -27.29 -16.84
C SER A 540 15.82 -25.98 -16.04
N VAL A 541 16.35 -25.96 -14.80
CA VAL A 541 16.27 -24.77 -13.93
C VAL A 541 17.28 -23.69 -14.34
N MET A 542 18.50 -24.08 -14.71
CA MET A 542 19.57 -23.13 -15.04
C MET A 542 19.43 -22.55 -16.47
N LYS A 543 18.73 -23.27 -17.37
CA LYS A 543 18.46 -22.80 -18.74
C LYS A 543 17.46 -21.64 -18.78
N MET A 544 16.54 -21.54 -17.81
CA MET A 544 15.59 -20.42 -17.71
C MET A 544 16.23 -19.12 -17.21
N MET A 545 17.25 -19.19 -16.36
CA MET A 545 17.93 -17.98 -15.83
C MET A 545 18.90 -17.36 -16.83
N LYS A 546 19.47 -18.13 -17.77
CA LYS A 546 20.38 -17.60 -18.81
C LYS A 546 19.68 -17.03 -20.05
N THR A 547 18.36 -17.16 -20.17
CA THR A 547 17.59 -16.72 -21.35
C THR A 547 16.85 -15.39 -21.20
N GLN A 548 17.04 -14.67 -20.09
CA GLN A 548 16.45 -13.33 -19.87
C GLN A 548 17.44 -12.17 -20.08
N ASP A 549 18.75 -12.43 -20.05
CA ASP A 549 19.82 -11.42 -20.23
C ASP A 549 20.63 -11.68 -21.52
N ALA A 550 19.96 -11.65 -22.68
CA ALA A 550 20.62 -11.64 -23.99
C ALA A 550 19.87 -10.70 -24.94
N SER A 551 20.61 -9.82 -25.62
CA SER A 551 20.06 -8.88 -26.60
C SER A 551 19.60 -9.60 -27.87
N HIS A 552 18.87 -8.89 -28.73
CA HIS A 552 18.23 -9.48 -29.90
C HIS A 552 19.19 -9.87 -31.04
N GLU A 553 20.49 -9.57 -30.92
CA GLU A 553 21.51 -9.74 -31.96
C GLU A 553 22.37 -11.01 -31.76
N ASP A 554 22.48 -11.55 -30.54
CA ASP A 554 23.31 -12.73 -30.23
C ASP A 554 22.67 -14.09 -30.64
N ARG A 555 21.60 -14.09 -31.45
CA ARG A 555 20.81 -15.30 -31.75
C ARG A 555 21.20 -16.07 -33.01
N GLU A 556 22.08 -15.55 -33.86
CA GLU A 556 22.42 -16.18 -35.16
C GLU A 556 23.85 -16.72 -35.28
N GLN A 557 24.67 -16.66 -34.22
CA GLN A 557 26.03 -17.22 -34.22
C GLN A 557 26.31 -18.09 -33.00
N LEU A 558 25.81 -19.33 -33.00
CA LEU A 558 26.32 -20.44 -32.17
C LEU A 558 25.74 -21.81 -32.60
N ASP A 559 25.90 -22.16 -33.87
CA ASP A 559 25.77 -23.54 -34.33
C ASP A 559 26.99 -23.92 -35.20
N TYR A 560 27.96 -24.58 -34.57
CA TYR A 560 28.86 -25.59 -35.16
C TYR A 560 29.70 -26.17 -34.00
N GLY A 561 29.57 -27.46 -33.75
CA GLY A 561 30.03 -28.05 -32.49
C GLY A 561 31.49 -28.51 -32.45
N THR A 562 31.95 -28.86 -31.26
CA THR A 562 32.84 -30.02 -31.08
C THR A 562 32.53 -30.68 -29.74
N SER A 563 32.38 -32.00 -29.76
CA SER A 563 32.06 -32.79 -28.57
C SER A 563 33.29 -32.90 -27.66
N THR A 564 33.27 -32.24 -26.50
CA THR A 564 34.15 -32.58 -25.38
C THR A 564 33.32 -33.23 -24.27
N ASN A 565 33.54 -34.54 -24.09
CA ASN A 565 32.93 -35.30 -22.99
C ASN A 565 33.52 -34.83 -21.65
N VAL A 566 32.89 -33.83 -21.04
CA VAL A 566 33.02 -33.59 -19.59
C VAL A 566 32.05 -34.56 -18.90
N PRO A 567 32.50 -35.44 -17.99
CA PRO A 567 31.60 -36.31 -17.25
C PRO A 567 30.62 -35.46 -16.43
N SER A 568 29.33 -35.53 -16.74
CA SER A 568 28.31 -34.91 -15.91
C SER A 568 28.14 -35.74 -14.64
N GLU A 569 28.77 -35.30 -13.55
CA GLU A 569 28.54 -35.90 -12.22
C GLU A 569 27.04 -35.91 -11.91
N GLU A 570 26.49 -37.11 -11.68
CA GLU A 570 25.08 -37.29 -11.30
C GLU A 570 24.83 -36.70 -9.90
N LYS A 571 24.45 -35.41 -9.84
CA LYS A 571 24.06 -34.78 -8.58
C LYS A 571 22.76 -35.40 -8.06
N LYS A 572 22.90 -36.35 -7.13
CA LYS A 572 21.83 -36.88 -6.28
C LYS A 572 21.04 -35.72 -5.65
N THR A 573 19.72 -35.71 -5.86
CA THR A 573 18.82 -34.73 -5.25
C THR A 573 17.89 -35.42 -4.25
N TYR A 574 17.70 -34.82 -3.08
CA TYR A 574 16.86 -35.37 -2.02
C TYR A 574 15.48 -34.71 -2.02
N GLN A 575 14.43 -35.52 -1.91
CA GLN A 575 13.04 -35.07 -1.76
C GLN A 575 12.50 -35.46 -0.38
N GLY A 576 11.88 -34.52 0.32
CA GLY A 576 11.21 -34.76 1.60
C GLY A 576 9.72 -35.07 1.43
N ILE A 577 9.22 -35.99 2.26
CA ILE A 577 7.80 -36.30 2.42
C ILE A 577 7.42 -36.16 3.89
N VAL A 578 6.43 -35.33 4.21
CA VAL A 578 5.91 -35.16 5.58
C VAL A 578 5.12 -36.39 5.98
N VAL A 579 5.58 -37.07 7.02
CA VAL A 579 4.93 -38.27 7.57
C VAL A 579 4.17 -37.99 8.88
N ALA A 580 4.50 -36.90 9.59
CA ALA A 580 3.73 -36.43 10.75
C ALA A 580 3.95 -34.94 11.01
N ILE A 581 3.00 -34.31 11.72
CA ILE A 581 3.11 -32.95 12.26
C ILE A 581 3.36 -33.07 13.77
N LEU A 582 4.52 -32.62 14.24
CA LEU A 582 4.97 -32.77 15.63
C LEU A 582 4.44 -31.63 16.52
N LYS A 583 4.52 -30.38 16.04
CA LYS A 583 4.01 -29.18 16.73
C LYS A 583 3.32 -28.29 15.70
N LYS A 584 2.02 -28.06 15.88
CA LYS A 584 1.22 -27.16 15.04
C LYS A 584 1.52 -25.71 15.44
N LYS A 585 2.19 -24.93 14.58
CA LYS A 585 2.41 -23.50 14.80
C LYS A 585 1.53 -22.63 13.91
N SER A 586 1.04 -23.18 12.79
CA SER A 586 0.16 -22.46 11.87
C SER A 586 -1.09 -21.91 12.57
N PRO A 587 -1.59 -20.71 12.21
CA PRO A 587 -2.78 -20.14 12.83
C PRO A 587 -4.04 -20.97 12.55
N SER A 588 -5.05 -20.83 13.42
CA SER A 588 -6.36 -21.46 13.21
C SER A 588 -7.39 -20.51 12.58
N ILE A 589 -7.14 -19.19 12.64
CA ILE A 589 -7.97 -18.14 12.05
C ILE A 589 -7.15 -17.46 10.95
N PHE A 590 -7.77 -17.25 9.79
CA PHE A 590 -7.14 -16.67 8.61
C PHE A 590 -7.96 -15.47 8.12
N PRO A 591 -7.34 -14.28 7.96
CA PRO A 591 -7.86 -13.22 7.12
C PRO A 591 -7.77 -13.69 5.65
N CYS A 592 -8.90 -13.71 4.96
CA CYS A 592 -9.03 -14.20 3.59
C CYS A 592 -9.80 -13.23 2.70
N ILE A 593 -9.45 -13.18 1.42
CA ILE A 593 -10.26 -12.57 0.36
C ILE A 593 -11.00 -13.67 -0.40
N LEU A 594 -12.15 -13.34 -1.01
CA LEU A 594 -12.84 -14.29 -1.90
C LEU A 594 -12.05 -14.49 -3.19
N MET A 595 -12.11 -15.70 -3.73
CA MET A 595 -11.55 -16.02 -5.05
C MET A 595 -12.61 -15.76 -6.12
N ASP A 596 -12.31 -14.87 -7.05
CA ASP A 596 -13.14 -14.61 -8.23
C ASP A 596 -13.34 -15.92 -9.03
N ASN A 597 -14.54 -16.07 -9.60
CA ASN A 597 -15.05 -17.28 -10.27
C ASN A 597 -15.11 -18.57 -9.42
N THR A 598 -16.33 -18.90 -8.99
CA THR A 598 -16.69 -20.26 -8.57
C THR A 598 -18.02 -20.69 -9.21
N GLU A 599 -17.96 -21.42 -10.32
CA GLU A 599 -19.14 -22.02 -11.00
C GLU A 599 -19.88 -23.07 -10.15
N ASN A 600 -19.32 -23.44 -9.00
CA ASN A 600 -19.88 -24.42 -8.08
C ASN A 600 -20.92 -23.78 -7.14
N LYS A 601 -22.15 -24.30 -7.15
CA LYS A 601 -23.29 -23.77 -6.40
C LYS A 601 -23.19 -23.98 -4.88
N ASP A 602 -22.39 -24.95 -4.41
CA ASP A 602 -22.39 -25.37 -3.00
C ASP A 602 -21.21 -24.82 -2.18
N ILE A 603 -20.14 -24.35 -2.83
CA ILE A 603 -18.86 -24.00 -2.22
C ILE A 603 -18.36 -22.63 -2.69
N ARG A 604 -17.84 -21.84 -1.76
CA ARG A 604 -16.99 -20.66 -2.02
C ARG A 604 -15.54 -20.94 -1.67
N TRP A 605 -14.62 -20.38 -2.46
CA TRP A 605 -13.18 -20.44 -2.22
C TRP A 605 -12.69 -19.12 -1.64
N LEU A 606 -12.05 -19.18 -0.47
CA LEU A 606 -11.42 -18.06 0.21
C LEU A 606 -9.90 -18.25 0.21
N ILE A 607 -9.16 -17.21 -0.19
CA ILE A 607 -7.69 -17.21 -0.26
C ILE A 607 -7.16 -16.42 0.93
N PRO A 608 -6.40 -17.04 1.86
CA PRO A 608 -5.67 -16.30 2.89
C PRO A 608 -4.78 -15.20 2.32
N LEU A 609 -4.73 -14.04 3.00
CA LEU A 609 -3.88 -12.92 2.58
C LEU A 609 -2.41 -13.33 2.45
N ASP A 610 -1.92 -14.16 3.38
CA ASP A 610 -0.64 -14.85 3.21
C ASP A 610 -0.77 -16.09 2.30
N ARG A 611 -0.24 -15.95 1.09
CA ARG A 611 -0.21 -16.98 0.03
C ARG A 611 0.62 -18.22 0.38
N CYS A 612 1.32 -18.26 1.52
CA CYS A 612 1.91 -19.49 2.06
C CYS A 612 0.85 -20.53 2.47
N TYR A 613 -0.38 -20.11 2.78
CA TYR A 613 -1.46 -21.00 3.22
C TYR A 613 -2.37 -21.44 2.07
N PRO A 614 -2.95 -22.66 2.12
CA PRO A 614 -3.86 -23.15 1.09
C PRO A 614 -5.18 -22.37 1.11
N LYS A 615 -5.83 -22.26 -0.06
CA LYS A 615 -7.20 -21.75 -0.15
C LYS A 615 -8.17 -22.63 0.66
N LEU A 616 -9.11 -21.98 1.32
CA LEU A 616 -10.13 -22.57 2.18
C LEU A 616 -11.45 -22.70 1.42
N ARG A 617 -12.18 -23.80 1.62
CA ARG A 617 -13.55 -23.98 1.12
C ARG A 617 -14.57 -23.66 2.22
N ILE A 618 -15.58 -22.85 1.94
CA ILE A 618 -16.72 -22.61 2.84
C ILE A 618 -18.02 -23.01 2.12
N SER A 619 -19.00 -23.51 2.87
CA SER A 619 -20.31 -23.84 2.33
C SER A 619 -21.11 -22.58 2.01
N VAL A 620 -21.77 -22.56 0.86
CA VAL A 620 -22.60 -21.41 0.44
C VAL A 620 -23.75 -21.14 1.40
N SER A 621 -24.34 -22.17 2.03
CA SER A 621 -25.39 -21.95 3.05
C SER A 621 -24.85 -21.27 4.31
N GLU A 622 -23.68 -21.69 4.79
CA GLU A 622 -23.01 -21.07 5.94
C GLU A 622 -22.64 -19.60 5.67
N PHE A 623 -22.13 -19.34 4.47
CA PHE A 623 -21.77 -18.01 3.98
C PHE A 623 -22.99 -17.09 3.84
N ASN A 624 -24.10 -17.60 3.30
CA ASN A 624 -25.34 -16.86 3.11
C ASN A 624 -26.09 -16.62 4.42
N ASN A 625 -26.16 -17.62 5.31
CA ASN A 625 -26.87 -17.51 6.60
C ASN A 625 -26.23 -16.47 7.53
N LYS A 626 -24.89 -16.32 7.49
CA LYS A 626 -24.19 -15.37 8.39
C LYS A 626 -24.21 -13.92 7.89
N PHE A 627 -24.40 -13.71 6.59
CA PHE A 627 -24.38 -12.38 5.96
C PHE A 627 -25.70 -12.00 5.27
N ASN A 628 -26.78 -12.76 5.49
CA ASN A 628 -28.16 -12.50 5.04
C ASN A 628 -28.26 -11.64 3.77
N SER A 629 -27.87 -12.24 2.65
CA SER A 629 -27.91 -11.65 1.29
C SER A 629 -27.10 -10.38 1.01
N LYS A 630 -26.36 -9.80 1.98
CA LYS A 630 -25.39 -8.68 1.81
C LYS A 630 -24.13 -9.07 1.02
N LEU A 631 -24.31 -9.67 -0.16
CA LEU A 631 -23.27 -10.31 -0.97
C LEU A 631 -22.22 -9.33 -1.53
N PHE A 632 -22.53 -8.03 -1.55
CA PHE A 632 -21.68 -6.97 -2.10
C PHE A 632 -20.37 -6.77 -1.31
N LEU A 633 -20.45 -6.97 0.02
CA LEU A 633 -19.30 -6.95 0.93
C LEU A 633 -18.30 -8.08 0.62
N LEU A 634 -18.70 -9.10 -0.15
CA LEU A 634 -18.09 -10.43 -0.06
C LEU A 634 -16.89 -10.70 -0.97
N GLU A 635 -16.55 -9.84 -1.93
CA GLU A 635 -15.34 -9.99 -2.76
C GLU A 635 -14.37 -8.78 -2.71
N GLU A 636 -14.76 -7.65 -2.11
CA GLU A 636 -13.82 -6.61 -1.64
C GLU A 636 -13.47 -6.81 -0.16
N GLY A 637 -14.27 -7.60 0.58
CA GLY A 637 -14.11 -7.77 2.02
C GLY A 637 -12.95 -8.68 2.41
N ILE A 638 -12.43 -8.47 3.62
CA ILE A 638 -11.50 -9.38 4.27
C ILE A 638 -12.27 -10.21 5.31
N PHE A 639 -12.40 -11.50 5.06
CA PHE A 639 -13.12 -12.46 5.89
C PHE A 639 -12.22 -13.10 6.92
N LEU A 640 -12.70 -13.22 8.15
CA LEU A 640 -12.07 -14.09 9.14
C LEU A 640 -12.65 -15.49 9.03
N VAL A 641 -11.78 -16.45 8.77
CA VAL A 641 -12.12 -17.86 8.58
C VAL A 641 -11.38 -18.71 9.59
N LYS A 642 -12.11 -19.43 10.44
CA LYS A 642 -11.54 -20.46 11.31
C LYS A 642 -11.40 -21.77 10.51
N MET A 643 -10.19 -22.26 10.31
CA MET A 643 -9.98 -23.52 9.60
C MET A 643 -10.48 -24.71 10.43
N THR A 644 -11.23 -25.61 9.80
CA THR A 644 -11.67 -26.90 10.38
C THR A 644 -10.61 -27.99 10.15
N PRO A 645 -10.61 -29.10 10.92
CA PRO A 645 -9.65 -30.19 10.74
C PRO A 645 -9.55 -30.70 9.29
N TRP A 646 -8.34 -30.77 8.76
CA TRP A 646 -8.10 -31.09 7.35
C TRP A 646 -8.22 -32.59 7.09
N ASN A 647 -9.35 -33.02 6.50
CA ASN A 647 -9.59 -34.41 6.11
C ASN A 647 -8.65 -34.88 4.98
N LYS A 648 -8.05 -36.07 5.14
CA LYS A 648 -7.08 -36.67 4.18
C LYS A 648 -7.63 -36.92 2.77
N ASN A 649 -8.93 -37.13 2.61
CA ASN A 649 -9.54 -37.39 1.31
C ASN A 649 -9.79 -36.10 0.49
N ILE A 650 -9.39 -34.93 1.00
CA ILE A 650 -9.87 -33.64 0.50
C ILE A 650 -8.69 -32.69 0.24
N LYS A 651 -8.49 -32.32 -1.03
CA LYS A 651 -7.35 -31.52 -1.53
C LYS A 651 -7.14 -30.15 -0.86
N PHE A 652 -8.18 -29.57 -0.25
CA PHE A 652 -8.12 -28.26 0.38
C PHE A 652 -8.97 -28.23 1.67
N PRO A 653 -8.52 -27.56 2.74
CA PRO A 653 -9.21 -27.58 4.03
C PRO A 653 -10.53 -26.81 3.98
N ARG A 654 -11.52 -27.25 4.78
CA ARG A 654 -12.76 -26.48 4.99
C ARG A 654 -12.53 -25.40 6.04
N GLY A 655 -13.11 -24.22 5.84
CA GLY A 655 -13.22 -23.16 6.83
C GLY A 655 -14.63 -23.07 7.42
N THR A 656 -14.70 -22.44 8.59
CA THR A 656 -15.92 -21.91 9.20
C THR A 656 -15.81 -20.39 9.29
N LEU A 657 -16.86 -19.69 8.90
CA LEU A 657 -16.84 -18.24 8.75
C LEU A 657 -17.07 -17.54 10.09
N LEU A 658 -16.13 -16.70 10.53
CA LEU A 658 -16.25 -15.94 11.78
C LEU A 658 -16.93 -14.58 11.55
N GLY A 659 -16.46 -13.79 10.59
CA GLY A 659 -16.99 -12.44 10.30
C GLY A 659 -16.27 -11.77 9.14
N CYS A 660 -16.58 -10.50 8.90
CA CYS A 660 -15.91 -9.64 7.93
C CYS A 660 -15.23 -8.47 8.67
N LEU A 661 -13.99 -8.16 8.33
CA LEU A 661 -13.23 -7.05 8.91
C LEU A 661 -13.57 -5.68 8.30
N GLY A 662 -14.14 -5.70 7.09
CA GLY A 662 -14.32 -4.53 6.22
C GLY A 662 -13.57 -4.69 4.90
N PHE A 663 -13.36 -3.58 4.18
CA PHE A 663 -12.93 -3.58 2.77
C PHE A 663 -11.41 -3.61 2.60
N ARG A 664 -10.92 -4.32 1.56
CA ARG A 664 -9.48 -4.41 1.22
C ARG A 664 -8.79 -3.08 0.88
N LYS A 665 -9.57 -2.04 0.54
CA LYS A 665 -9.10 -0.67 0.24
C LYS A 665 -9.23 0.28 1.43
N ASP A 666 -9.83 -0.16 2.55
CA ASP A 666 -9.84 0.59 3.80
C ASP A 666 -8.58 0.25 4.63
N LEU A 667 -7.87 1.30 5.05
CA LEU A 667 -6.63 1.18 5.81
C LEU A 667 -6.84 0.50 7.16
N TRP A 668 -7.98 0.74 7.83
CA TRP A 668 -8.30 0.15 9.13
C TRP A 668 -8.59 -1.35 9.03
N SER A 669 -9.37 -1.74 8.02
CA SER A 669 -9.66 -3.14 7.68
C SER A 669 -8.38 -3.90 7.32
N LEU A 670 -7.51 -3.31 6.50
CA LEU A 670 -6.23 -3.91 6.12
C LEU A 670 -5.28 -4.02 7.32
N LYS A 671 -5.18 -2.97 8.16
CA LYS A 671 -4.44 -2.99 9.43
C LYS A 671 -4.91 -4.14 10.33
N ARG A 672 -6.22 -4.25 10.60
CA ARG A 672 -6.80 -5.31 11.45
C ARG A 672 -6.53 -6.69 10.87
N ALA A 673 -6.63 -6.84 9.54
CA ALA A 673 -6.33 -8.09 8.86
C ALA A 673 -4.86 -8.50 9.00
N LEU A 674 -3.93 -7.56 8.77
CA LEU A 674 -2.50 -7.79 8.94
C LEU A 674 -2.18 -8.15 10.40
N LEU A 675 -2.69 -7.41 11.39
CA LEU A 675 -2.52 -7.74 12.82
C LEU A 675 -2.99 -9.17 13.13
N LEU A 676 -4.18 -9.57 12.69
CA LEU A 676 -4.72 -10.92 12.91
C LEU A 676 -3.99 -12.03 12.14
N GLN A 677 -3.32 -11.70 11.03
CA GLN A 677 -2.50 -12.65 10.30
C GLN A 677 -1.26 -13.08 11.10
N PHE A 678 -0.65 -12.15 11.86
CA PHE A 678 0.55 -12.42 12.66
C PHE A 678 0.23 -12.73 14.13
N PHE A 679 -0.83 -12.15 14.68
CA PHE A 679 -1.28 -12.29 16.06
C PHE A 679 -2.75 -12.75 16.13
N PRO A 680 -3.07 -14.00 15.73
CA PRO A 680 -4.46 -14.52 15.74
C PRO A 680 -5.13 -14.46 17.12
N ASN A 681 -4.35 -14.54 18.19
CA ASN A 681 -4.81 -14.47 19.58
C ASN A 681 -5.39 -13.09 19.94
N MET A 682 -5.09 -12.04 19.15
CA MET A 682 -5.72 -10.73 19.33
C MET A 682 -7.19 -10.71 18.90
N TYR A 683 -7.73 -11.79 18.31
CA TYR A 683 -9.15 -11.85 17.92
C TYR A 683 -10.11 -11.52 19.08
N ASP A 684 -9.94 -12.15 20.24
CA ASP A 684 -10.83 -11.91 21.39
C ASP A 684 -10.62 -10.52 22.04
N HIS A 685 -9.46 -9.90 21.82
CA HIS A 685 -9.15 -8.53 22.26
C HIS A 685 -9.74 -7.47 21.33
N LEU A 686 -9.57 -7.66 20.02
CA LEU A 686 -10.11 -6.80 18.95
C LEU A 686 -11.63 -6.89 18.81
N PHE A 687 -12.26 -7.98 19.27
CA PHE A 687 -13.71 -8.23 19.18
C PHE A 687 -14.33 -8.61 20.53
N SER A 688 -13.85 -8.00 21.62
CA SER A 688 -14.38 -8.29 22.96
C SER A 688 -15.90 -8.01 23.04
N LYS A 689 -16.59 -8.74 23.94
CA LYS A 689 -18.06 -8.93 23.92
C LYS A 689 -18.94 -7.67 23.77
N LYS A 690 -18.45 -6.47 24.12
CA LYS A 690 -19.24 -5.22 24.02
C LYS A 690 -19.62 -4.83 22.60
N GLU A 691 -18.77 -5.07 21.59
CA GLU A 691 -19.15 -4.80 20.20
C GLU A 691 -20.12 -5.85 19.63
N ILE A 692 -19.99 -7.12 20.04
CA ILE A 692 -20.81 -8.23 19.50
C ILE A 692 -22.24 -8.25 20.10
N LEU A 693 -22.46 -7.68 21.28
CA LEU A 693 -23.78 -7.58 21.92
C LEU A 693 -24.58 -6.33 21.50
N ALA A 694 -23.92 -5.27 21.01
CA ALA A 694 -24.58 -4.03 20.60
C ALA A 694 -25.49 -4.18 19.35
N GLU A 695 -25.31 -5.23 18.53
CA GLU A 695 -26.14 -5.47 17.33
C GLU A 695 -27.47 -6.22 17.61
N LYS A 696 -27.81 -6.56 18.87
CA LYS A 696 -29.00 -7.39 19.16
C LYS A 696 -30.14 -6.75 19.92
N GLU A 697 -29.94 -5.63 20.60
CA GLU A 697 -31.03 -4.98 21.36
C GLU A 697 -31.06 -3.47 21.16
N THR A 698 -32.30 -2.95 21.03
CA THR A 698 -32.69 -1.54 20.90
C THR A 698 -32.40 -0.85 19.55
N GLY A 699 -33.41 -0.88 18.67
CA GLY A 699 -33.62 0.22 17.73
C GLY A 699 -34.17 1.44 18.49
N LYS A 700 -33.33 2.45 18.69
CA LYS A 700 -33.70 3.84 19.04
C LYS A 700 -32.56 4.77 18.62
N GLU A 701 -32.90 6.02 18.32
CA GLU A 701 -32.01 6.98 17.66
C GLU A 701 -30.78 7.33 18.52
N ALA A 702 -29.59 7.25 17.92
CA ALA A 702 -28.34 7.55 18.60
C ALA A 702 -27.99 9.05 18.47
N SER A 703 -28.25 9.81 19.53
CA SER A 703 -27.69 11.15 19.72
C SER A 703 -26.21 11.08 20.10
N ASN A 704 -25.37 11.89 19.43
CA ASN A 704 -24.00 12.30 19.78
C ASN A 704 -23.09 11.31 20.58
N PRO A 705 -22.03 10.75 19.97
CA PRO A 705 -21.09 9.85 20.66
C PRO A 705 -20.06 10.61 21.53
N LYS A 706 -20.53 11.28 22.59
CA LYS A 706 -19.68 11.84 23.66
C LYS A 706 -20.16 11.59 25.09
N ASP A 707 -21.43 11.22 25.30
CA ASP A 707 -22.03 11.19 26.65
C ASP A 707 -22.50 9.80 27.14
N VAL A 708 -22.02 8.69 26.53
CA VAL A 708 -22.33 7.31 26.97
C VAL A 708 -21.06 6.57 27.43
N LEU A 709 -20.48 7.10 28.50
CA LEU A 709 -19.62 6.34 29.41
C LEU A 709 -20.16 6.54 30.84
N ASN A 710 -21.09 5.71 31.26
CA ASN A 710 -21.34 5.47 32.68
C ASN A 710 -22.09 4.15 32.94
N GLU A 711 -21.79 3.60 34.13
CA GLU A 711 -22.48 2.53 34.85
C GLU A 711 -22.38 1.09 34.29
N ASN A 712 -21.87 0.19 35.16
CA ASN A 712 -21.87 -1.29 35.08
C ASN A 712 -20.73 -2.01 34.36
N ASP A 713 -19.51 -1.47 34.38
CA ASP A 713 -18.26 -2.27 34.32
C ASP A 713 -17.06 -1.55 34.98
N GLN A 714 -17.32 -0.60 35.89
CA GLN A 714 -16.27 0.07 36.66
C GLN A 714 -15.73 -0.84 37.77
N VAL A 715 -14.79 -1.71 37.40
CA VAL A 715 -13.61 -1.92 38.24
C VAL A 715 -12.53 -0.92 37.79
N GLU A 716 -12.89 0.36 37.84
CA GLU A 716 -11.92 1.45 37.80
C GLU A 716 -11.19 1.46 39.16
N THR A 717 -10.09 0.72 39.25
CA THR A 717 -9.02 1.14 40.17
C THR A 717 -8.49 2.46 39.64
N LYS A 718 -9.05 3.58 40.13
CA LYS A 718 -8.55 4.92 39.87
C LYS A 718 -7.12 5.02 40.40
N ILE A 719 -6.15 4.88 39.50
CA ILE A 719 -4.75 5.18 39.79
C ILE A 719 -4.63 6.71 39.74
N THR A 720 -4.90 7.37 40.88
CA THR A 720 -4.68 8.80 41.06
C THR A 720 -3.20 9.06 41.38
N ASP A 721 -2.64 10.15 40.88
CA ASP A 721 -1.29 10.62 41.25
C ASP A 721 -1.14 10.76 42.78
N ASP A 722 -2.23 11.14 43.47
CA ASP A 722 -2.30 11.29 44.95
C ASP A 722 -2.34 9.96 45.74
N GLY A 723 -2.33 8.81 45.06
CA GLY A 723 -2.56 7.49 45.67
C GLY A 723 -1.34 6.80 46.26
N PHE A 724 -0.12 7.16 45.83
CA PHE A 724 1.13 6.55 46.30
C PHE A 724 1.72 7.28 47.52
N ASN A 725 0.93 7.36 48.58
CA ASN A 725 1.40 7.77 49.91
C ASN A 725 2.36 6.71 50.49
N GLY A 726 3.64 6.80 50.15
CA GLY A 726 4.79 6.33 50.97
C GLY A 726 4.90 4.85 51.37
N ASP A 727 3.91 4.00 51.08
CA ASP A 727 3.76 2.66 51.65
C ASP A 727 3.93 1.57 50.57
N THR A 728 4.93 1.75 49.70
CA THR A 728 5.52 0.61 48.99
C THR A 728 6.33 -0.20 49.98
N SER A 729 5.69 -1.25 50.51
CA SER A 729 6.21 -2.19 51.53
C SER A 729 7.39 -3.04 51.05
N ASP A 730 8.49 -2.41 50.64
CA ASP A 730 9.63 -3.03 49.96
C ASP A 730 10.94 -2.34 50.41
N ASN A 731 11.18 -2.33 51.73
CA ASN A 731 12.32 -1.72 52.45
C ASN A 731 13.72 -2.22 52.00
N LEU A 732 13.81 -3.02 50.93
CA LEU A 732 15.03 -3.64 50.42
C LEU A 732 15.72 -2.82 49.31
N ILE A 733 15.11 -1.76 48.80
CA ILE A 733 15.76 -0.80 47.89
C ILE A 733 15.38 0.62 48.31
N GLN A 734 16.39 1.44 48.62
CA GLN A 734 16.22 2.88 48.78
C GLN A 734 15.92 3.53 47.42
N VAL A 735 14.90 4.37 47.37
CA VAL A 735 14.59 5.19 46.18
C VAL A 735 15.25 6.56 46.35
N GLU A 736 16.18 6.88 45.47
CA GLU A 736 16.91 8.15 45.48
C GLU A 736 16.06 9.30 44.91
N ASP A 737 16.02 10.46 45.56
CA ASP A 737 15.38 11.66 45.00
C ASP A 737 16.39 12.48 44.18
N TRP A 738 16.23 12.46 42.85
CA TRP A 738 17.01 13.22 41.89
C TRP A 738 16.23 14.38 41.26
N SER A 739 15.00 14.64 41.72
CA SER A 739 14.06 15.61 41.12
C SER A 739 14.54 17.07 41.13
N GLN A 740 15.47 17.42 42.01
CA GLN A 740 16.11 18.75 42.10
C GLN A 740 17.64 18.72 41.94
N SER A 741 18.27 17.55 42.08
CA SER A 741 19.73 17.43 42.21
C SER A 741 20.45 17.05 40.92
N ARG A 742 19.73 16.65 39.87
CA ARG A 742 20.32 16.23 38.58
C ARG A 742 19.61 16.86 37.38
N ARG A 743 20.42 17.30 36.40
CA ARG A 743 19.98 17.86 35.13
C ARG A 743 19.68 16.73 34.12
N ILE A 744 18.57 16.03 34.34
CA ILE A 744 18.12 14.89 33.52
C ILE A 744 17.14 15.38 32.45
N PHE A 745 17.34 15.03 31.19
CA PHE A 745 16.46 15.40 30.08
C PHE A 745 16.27 14.25 29.08
N THR A 746 15.25 14.33 28.21
CA THR A 746 14.99 13.33 27.15
C THR A 746 15.28 13.91 25.76
N ILE A 747 15.60 13.04 24.79
CA ILE A 747 15.75 13.40 23.37
C ILE A 747 15.02 12.34 22.53
N ASP A 748 13.89 12.72 21.95
CA ASP A 748 12.94 11.78 21.33
C ASP A 748 12.52 12.21 19.91
N PRO A 749 11.78 11.40 19.15
CA PRO A 749 11.01 11.88 18.02
C PRO A 749 10.01 12.98 18.45
N THR A 750 9.83 14.02 17.63
CA THR A 750 8.97 15.19 17.93
C THR A 750 7.53 14.81 18.32
N HIS A 751 7.00 13.69 17.80
CA HIS A 751 5.63 13.22 18.09
C HIS A 751 5.55 12.08 19.12
N ALA A 752 6.66 11.71 19.77
CA ALA A 752 6.66 10.67 20.80
C ALA A 752 5.79 11.05 22.01
N LYS A 753 5.25 10.04 22.69
CA LYS A 753 4.46 10.20 23.93
C LYS A 753 4.84 9.21 25.03
N ASP A 754 5.44 8.10 24.61
CA ASP A 754 6.01 7.00 25.34
C ASP A 754 7.53 7.19 25.45
N LEU A 755 7.96 8.12 26.30
CA LEU A 755 9.36 8.47 26.53
C LEU A 755 9.96 7.44 27.50
N ASP A 756 10.71 6.49 26.97
CA ASP A 756 11.34 5.39 27.73
C ASP A 756 12.60 5.83 28.48
N ASP A 757 13.39 6.74 27.90
CA ASP A 757 14.77 7.01 28.31
C ASP A 757 15.07 8.50 28.52
N ALA A 758 15.93 8.77 29.50
CA ALA A 758 16.43 10.09 29.85
C ALA A 758 17.91 10.01 30.24
N ILE A 759 18.65 11.08 30.00
CA ILE A 759 20.11 11.13 30.23
C ILE A 759 20.51 12.35 31.07
N ALA A 760 21.59 12.21 31.83
CA ALA A 760 22.30 13.31 32.48
C ALA A 760 23.81 13.07 32.48
N ILE A 761 24.56 14.16 32.46
CA ILE A 761 26.02 14.17 32.55
C ILE A 761 26.46 15.12 33.66
N LYS A 762 27.51 14.74 34.40
CA LYS A 762 28.11 15.58 35.44
C LYS A 762 29.63 15.49 35.38
N PRO A 763 30.37 16.62 35.42
CA PRO A 763 31.83 16.58 35.43
C PRO A 763 32.35 16.10 36.78
N ILE A 764 33.45 15.35 36.75
CA ILE A 764 34.23 14.98 37.94
C ILE A 764 35.57 15.71 37.88
N TYR A 765 35.95 16.33 39.00
CA TYR A 765 37.20 17.06 39.16
C TYR A 765 38.05 16.42 40.26
N GLU A 766 39.34 16.27 40.00
CA GLU A 766 40.30 15.69 40.95
C GLU A 766 40.65 16.67 42.09
N SER A 767 39.76 16.81 43.08
CA SER A 767 40.00 17.23 44.48
C SER A 767 38.71 17.77 45.11
N ASN A 768 38.58 17.65 46.44
CA ASN A 768 37.46 18.15 47.27
C ASN A 768 37.41 19.69 47.36
N SER A 769 37.51 20.39 46.23
CA SER A 769 36.87 21.70 46.11
C SER A 769 35.36 21.47 46.03
N GLU A 770 34.68 21.59 47.18
CA GLU A 770 33.23 21.77 47.19
C GLU A 770 32.87 22.90 46.23
N ILE A 771 31.92 22.65 45.32
CA ILE A 771 31.50 23.63 44.32
C ILE A 771 30.60 24.65 45.04
N THR A 772 31.23 25.60 45.73
CA THR A 772 30.55 26.72 46.40
C THR A 772 30.19 27.85 45.43
N ASP A 773 30.69 27.80 44.19
CA ASP A 773 30.38 28.73 43.10
C ASP A 773 29.78 27.95 41.92
N TRP A 774 28.44 27.86 41.89
CA TRP A 774 27.69 27.18 40.81
C TRP A 774 27.92 27.81 39.42
N ASN A 775 28.59 28.97 39.32
CA ASN A 775 28.91 29.62 38.05
C ASN A 775 30.30 29.26 37.46
N ARG A 776 31.10 28.36 38.07
CA ARG A 776 32.52 28.22 37.67
C ARG A 776 33.12 26.81 37.59
N LYS A 777 32.98 26.20 36.40
CA LYS A 777 34.10 25.89 35.47
C LYS A 777 33.51 25.35 34.16
N PRO A 778 34.01 25.76 32.97
CA PRO A 778 33.63 25.11 31.72
C PRO A 778 34.09 23.64 31.71
N TYR A 779 33.42 22.81 30.90
CA TYR A 779 33.78 21.39 30.74
C TYR A 779 35.22 21.13 30.26
N GLU A 780 35.93 22.15 29.77
CA GLU A 780 37.35 22.12 29.37
C GLU A 780 38.31 21.53 30.42
N LYS A 781 37.97 21.61 31.72
CA LYS A 781 38.82 21.10 32.82
C LYS A 781 38.37 19.76 33.41
N ALA A 782 37.31 19.16 32.87
CA ALA A 782 36.82 17.86 33.31
C ALA A 782 37.38 16.75 32.39
N GLN A 783 38.20 15.87 32.96
CA GLN A 783 38.72 14.68 32.28
C GLN A 783 37.76 13.49 32.40
N GLN A 784 36.95 13.44 33.47
CA GLN A 784 36.04 12.35 33.77
C GLN A 784 34.60 12.85 33.90
N PHE A 785 33.65 12.02 33.46
CA PHE A 785 32.22 12.32 33.45
C PHE A 785 31.42 11.21 34.10
N LEU A 786 30.61 11.56 35.09
CA LEU A 786 29.54 10.70 35.57
C LEU A 786 28.38 10.78 34.56
N ILE A 787 28.10 9.67 33.89
CA ILE A 787 26.95 9.50 33.02
C ILE A 787 25.83 8.83 33.83
N THR A 788 24.61 9.33 33.68
CA THR A 788 23.38 8.70 34.17
C THR A 788 22.48 8.41 32.97
N VAL A 789 22.09 7.15 32.80
CA VAL A 789 21.03 6.72 31.86
C VAL A 789 19.85 6.23 32.70
N ALA A 790 18.79 7.03 32.77
CA ALA A 790 17.59 6.76 33.55
C ALA A 790 16.46 6.24 32.64
N ILE A 791 15.89 5.09 32.97
CA ILE A 791 14.87 4.42 32.15
C ILE A 791 13.56 4.31 32.95
N ALA A 792 12.42 4.53 32.29
CA ALA A 792 11.08 4.45 32.88
C ALA A 792 10.87 3.18 33.73
N ASP A 793 10.54 3.33 35.01
CA ASP A 793 10.31 2.18 35.92
C ASP A 793 8.90 1.60 35.77
N VAL A 794 8.68 0.89 34.67
CA VAL A 794 7.45 0.13 34.40
C VAL A 794 7.23 -0.98 35.43
N SER A 795 8.29 -1.47 36.08
CA SER A 795 8.20 -2.59 37.04
C SER A 795 7.38 -2.24 38.28
N LEU A 796 7.35 -0.96 38.67
CA LEU A 796 6.51 -0.44 39.75
C LEU A 796 5.02 -0.59 39.45
N TYR A 797 4.61 -0.26 38.21
CA TYR A 797 3.22 -0.25 37.77
C TYR A 797 2.73 -1.60 37.23
N VAL A 798 3.65 -2.51 36.88
CA VAL A 798 3.33 -3.83 36.30
C VAL A 798 3.97 -4.94 37.16
N PRO A 799 3.37 -5.31 38.31
CA PRO A 799 3.87 -6.38 39.16
C PRO A 799 3.91 -7.74 38.44
N LEU A 800 4.92 -8.55 38.72
CA LEU A 800 5.08 -9.90 38.14
C LEU A 800 3.84 -10.78 38.39
N ASN A 801 3.41 -11.54 37.39
CA ASN A 801 2.22 -12.41 37.39
C ASN A 801 0.85 -11.71 37.55
N SER A 802 0.81 -10.37 37.62
CA SER A 802 -0.44 -9.59 37.57
C SER A 802 -1.21 -9.80 36.24
N PRO A 803 -2.51 -9.45 36.16
CA PRO A 803 -3.25 -9.49 34.90
C PRO A 803 -2.59 -8.64 33.80
N MET A 804 -2.03 -7.49 34.19
CA MET A 804 -1.32 -6.56 33.30
C MET A 804 0.00 -7.16 32.80
N ASP A 805 0.77 -7.80 33.68
CA ASP A 805 1.98 -8.53 33.32
C ASP A 805 1.70 -9.68 32.35
N LYS A 806 0.66 -10.48 32.61
CA LYS A 806 0.23 -11.57 31.71
C LYS A 806 -0.17 -11.04 30.33
N LYS A 807 -0.82 -9.88 30.26
CA LYS A 807 -1.14 -9.20 28.99
C LYS A 807 0.13 -8.73 28.28
N ALA A 808 1.00 -7.97 28.96
CA ALA A 808 2.25 -7.46 28.41
C ALA A 808 3.16 -8.59 27.90
N LYS A 809 3.29 -9.68 28.68
CA LYS A 809 3.98 -10.92 28.32
C LYS A 809 3.43 -11.55 27.04
N SER A 810 2.10 -11.59 26.90
CA SER A 810 1.45 -12.17 25.72
C SER A 810 1.70 -11.36 24.44
N GLN A 811 1.72 -10.02 24.54
CA GLN A 811 2.01 -9.12 23.41
C GLN A 811 3.51 -9.04 23.09
N GLY A 812 4.38 -9.06 24.11
CA GLY A 812 5.84 -9.09 24.00
C GLY A 812 6.51 -7.76 23.57
N THR A 813 5.87 -6.99 22.68
CA THR A 813 6.35 -5.70 22.18
C THR A 813 5.19 -4.83 21.69
N SER A 814 5.32 -3.51 21.76
CA SER A 814 4.42 -2.60 21.04
C SER A 814 4.65 -2.70 19.54
N ILE A 815 3.60 -2.52 18.74
CA ILE A 815 3.66 -2.58 17.27
C ILE A 815 3.37 -1.18 16.71
N TYR A 816 4.42 -0.50 16.29
CA TYR A 816 4.32 0.77 15.58
C TYR A 816 3.91 0.51 14.12
N LEU A 817 2.87 1.20 13.66
CA LEU A 817 2.36 1.18 12.28
C LEU A 817 2.29 2.63 11.79
N MET A 818 2.26 2.84 10.47
CA MET A 818 2.28 4.15 9.80
C MET A 818 1.58 5.29 10.56
N ASN A 819 0.31 5.07 10.96
CA ASN A 819 -0.54 6.09 11.59
C ASN A 819 -1.04 5.70 13.01
N SER A 820 -0.49 4.67 13.65
CA SER A 820 -0.98 4.19 14.96
C SER A 820 -0.03 3.22 15.66
N VAL A 821 -0.18 3.08 16.98
CA VAL A 821 0.60 2.12 17.79
C VAL A 821 -0.34 1.16 18.50
N GLU A 822 -0.12 -0.15 18.34
CA GLU A 822 -0.70 -1.15 19.23
C GLU A 822 0.21 -1.29 20.44
N HIS A 823 -0.20 -0.73 21.58
CA HIS A 823 0.63 -0.67 22.78
C HIS A 823 0.70 -2.03 23.51
N MET A 824 1.88 -2.37 24.01
CA MET A 824 2.12 -3.52 24.90
C MET A 824 1.51 -3.32 26.31
N LEU A 825 1.43 -2.07 26.75
CA LEU A 825 0.82 -1.65 28.00
C LEU A 825 -0.47 -0.88 27.71
N ASP A 826 -1.22 -0.54 28.77
CA ASP A 826 -2.33 0.39 28.61
C ASP A 826 -1.81 1.79 28.19
N PRO A 827 -2.46 2.50 27.24
CA PRO A 827 -2.04 3.84 26.83
C PRO A 827 -1.84 4.82 27.98
N TYR A 828 -2.65 4.74 29.05
CA TYR A 828 -2.49 5.60 30.23
C TYR A 828 -1.20 5.31 31.02
N LEU A 829 -0.74 4.06 31.03
CA LEU A 829 0.56 3.71 31.59
C LEU A 829 1.69 4.16 30.65
N SER A 830 1.62 3.75 29.39
CA SER A 830 2.71 3.97 28.43
C SER A 830 2.92 5.43 28.04
N GLN A 831 1.85 6.22 27.91
CA GLN A 831 1.92 7.61 27.43
C GLN A 831 1.80 8.65 28.57
N ASN A 832 1.64 8.24 29.84
CA ASN A 832 1.54 9.17 30.96
C ASN A 832 2.32 8.73 32.21
N LEU A 833 1.89 7.68 32.92
CA LEU A 833 2.44 7.34 34.24
C LEU A 833 3.89 6.83 34.20
N CYS A 834 4.23 6.01 33.21
CA CYS A 834 5.60 5.50 33.04
C CYS A 834 6.48 6.47 32.24
N SER A 835 5.89 7.24 31.33
CA SER A 835 6.62 8.12 30.40
C SER A 835 7.33 9.26 31.14
N LEU A 836 8.60 9.48 30.80
CA LEU A 836 9.52 10.43 31.46
C LEU A 836 9.30 11.91 31.06
N HIS A 837 8.04 12.36 31.08
CA HIS A 837 7.63 13.72 30.70
C HIS A 837 8.34 14.82 31.51
N GLU A 838 8.59 15.94 30.84
CA GLU A 838 9.21 17.13 31.41
C GLU A 838 8.36 17.79 32.51
N GLY A 839 9.04 18.34 33.53
CA GLY A 839 8.38 19.10 34.58
C GLY A 839 7.56 18.29 35.60
N VAL A 840 7.51 16.97 35.49
CA VAL A 840 6.77 16.08 36.42
C VAL A 840 7.70 15.04 37.04
N ASN A 841 7.43 14.65 38.30
CA ASN A 841 8.17 13.58 38.97
C ASN A 841 7.80 12.22 38.37
N ARG A 842 8.81 11.38 38.11
CA ARG A 842 8.68 10.05 37.50
C ARG A 842 9.68 9.07 38.12
N TYR A 843 9.22 7.83 38.35
CA TYR A 843 10.08 6.74 38.79
C TYR A 843 10.92 6.20 37.64
N ALA A 844 12.21 6.02 37.87
CA ALA A 844 13.15 5.49 36.92
C ALA A 844 14.10 4.45 37.56
N LEU A 845 14.55 3.52 36.72
CA LEU A 845 15.65 2.60 37.01
C LEU A 845 16.86 3.08 36.20
N ALA A 846 17.91 3.50 36.90
CA ALA A 846 19.04 4.20 36.31
C ALA A 846 20.34 3.39 36.39
N VAL A 847 21.14 3.49 35.32
CA VAL A 847 22.52 3.04 35.28
C VAL A 847 23.41 4.26 35.37
N GLU A 848 24.33 4.26 36.33
CA GLU A 848 25.38 5.27 36.46
C GLU A 848 26.75 4.66 36.24
N PHE A 849 27.63 5.39 35.56
CA PHE A 849 29.02 4.98 35.35
C PHE A 849 29.88 6.21 35.05
N ILE A 850 31.17 6.12 35.37
CA ILE A 850 32.15 7.16 35.05
C ILE A 850 32.90 6.76 33.77
N ILE A 851 32.95 7.69 32.82
CA ILE A 851 33.68 7.57 31.56
C ILE A 851 34.80 8.62 31.49
N ASP A 852 35.97 8.23 30.98
CA ASP A 852 37.05 9.16 30.65
C ASP A 852 36.79 9.86 29.30
N ARG A 853 37.09 11.16 29.21
CA ARG A 853 36.77 11.98 28.04
C ARG A 853 37.55 11.58 26.80
N GLU A 854 38.83 11.23 26.93
CA GLU A 854 39.73 11.04 25.78
C GLU A 854 39.84 9.59 25.34
N THR A 855 39.92 8.67 26.29
CA THR A 855 39.96 7.23 26.03
C THR A 855 38.57 6.63 25.85
N CYS A 856 37.51 7.29 26.32
CA CYS A 856 36.15 6.73 26.43
C CYS A 856 36.07 5.40 27.19
N GLU A 857 37.07 5.09 28.01
CA GLU A 857 37.06 3.93 28.90
C GLU A 857 36.14 4.17 30.09
N ILE A 858 35.46 3.10 30.53
CA ILE A 858 34.56 3.11 31.67
C ILE A 858 35.28 2.49 32.87
N MET A 859 35.31 3.20 33.99
CA MET A 859 35.80 2.66 35.25
C MET A 859 34.78 1.63 35.78
N LYS A 860 35.12 0.34 35.72
CA LYS A 860 34.18 -0.77 35.98
C LYS A 860 33.60 -0.73 37.39
N GLU A 861 34.41 -0.31 38.35
CA GLU A 861 34.08 -0.19 39.78
C GLU A 861 33.13 0.99 40.04
N SER A 862 32.98 1.91 39.10
CA SER A 862 32.05 3.04 39.19
C SER A 862 30.61 2.70 38.76
N VAL A 863 30.40 1.54 38.14
CA VAL A 863 29.10 1.14 37.58
C VAL A 863 28.11 0.86 38.72
N LYS A 864 27.05 1.66 38.80
CA LYS A 864 26.00 1.57 39.82
C LYS A 864 24.62 1.47 39.18
N PHE A 865 23.71 0.83 39.89
CA PHE A 865 22.31 0.67 39.51
C PHE A 865 21.45 1.23 40.63
N ASN A 866 20.62 2.22 40.30
CA ASN A 866 19.84 2.98 41.28
C ASN A 866 18.37 2.99 40.86
N ARG A 867 17.46 2.88 41.83
CA ARG A 867 16.05 3.21 41.65
C ARG A 867 15.84 4.63 42.14
N CYS A 868 15.21 5.49 41.36
CA CYS A 868 15.11 6.90 41.69
C CYS A 868 13.77 7.52 41.30
N ILE A 869 13.47 8.66 41.91
CA ILE A 869 12.49 9.63 41.42
C ILE A 869 13.28 10.71 40.70
N MET A 870 13.05 10.86 39.40
CA MET A 870 13.61 11.95 38.59
C MET A 870 12.54 12.95 38.21
N LYS A 871 12.97 14.13 37.75
CA LYS A 871 12.12 15.13 37.11
C LYS A 871 12.84 15.59 35.86
N SER A 872 12.28 15.30 34.69
CA SER A 872 12.93 15.71 33.43
C SER A 872 12.94 17.24 33.34
N CYS A 873 14.13 17.85 33.27
CA CYS A 873 14.31 19.30 33.29
C CYS A 873 13.92 19.94 31.96
N CYS A 874 13.97 19.22 30.85
CA CYS A 874 13.37 19.62 29.58
C CYS A 874 13.14 18.39 28.68
N ARG A 875 12.32 18.58 27.66
CA ARG A 875 12.16 17.62 26.56
C ARG A 875 12.74 18.21 25.29
N LEU A 876 13.69 17.51 24.69
CA LEU A 876 14.23 17.81 23.37
C LEU A 876 13.68 16.84 22.33
N ASP A 877 13.85 17.19 21.06
CA ASP A 877 13.71 16.26 19.95
C ASP A 877 14.98 16.21 19.10
N TYR A 878 15.10 15.19 18.25
CA TYR A 878 16.26 15.02 17.38
C TYR A 878 16.53 16.23 16.47
N ASN A 879 15.51 16.96 16.02
CA ASN A 879 15.69 18.12 15.15
C ASN A 879 16.27 19.31 15.94
N LYS A 880 15.71 19.63 17.10
CA LYS A 880 16.23 20.67 18.02
C LYS A 880 17.65 20.35 18.46
N THR A 881 17.91 19.11 18.88
CA THR A 881 19.23 18.65 19.29
C THR A 881 20.25 18.75 18.15
N GLN A 882 19.87 18.36 16.93
CA GLN A 882 20.74 18.50 15.77
C GLN A 882 21.01 19.98 15.40
N LYS A 883 20.01 20.87 15.52
CA LYS A 883 20.21 22.32 15.37
C LYS A 883 21.23 22.85 16.39
N MET A 884 21.12 22.46 17.66
CA MET A 884 22.05 22.83 18.74
C MET A 884 23.48 22.34 18.46
N ILE A 885 23.66 21.08 18.04
CA ILE A 885 24.95 20.50 17.66
C ILE A 885 25.58 21.25 16.48
N LEU A 886 24.82 21.47 15.39
CA LEU A 886 25.31 22.18 14.21
C LEU A 886 25.64 23.65 14.49
N HIS A 887 24.92 24.29 15.40
CA HIS A 887 25.20 25.63 15.89
C HIS A 887 26.54 25.67 16.64
N TYR A 888 26.76 24.74 17.57
CA TYR A 888 28.02 24.63 18.31
C TYR A 888 29.23 24.44 17.39
N HIS A 889 29.14 23.54 16.41
CA HIS A 889 30.24 23.31 15.45
C HIS A 889 30.61 24.55 14.62
N LYS A 890 29.64 25.42 14.29
CA LYS A 890 29.89 26.64 13.52
C LYS A 890 30.47 27.77 14.35
N ASN A 891 29.87 28.03 15.52
CA ASN A 891 30.13 29.26 16.28
C ASN A 891 31.12 29.07 17.45
N LYS A 892 31.29 27.81 17.90
CA LYS A 892 31.86 27.41 19.21
C LYS A 892 31.09 28.01 20.39
N PHE A 893 31.08 27.33 21.53
CA PHE A 893 30.49 27.93 22.74
C PHE A 893 31.33 29.11 23.20
N LYS A 894 30.69 30.28 23.33
CA LYS A 894 31.32 31.53 23.78
C LYS A 894 31.05 31.81 25.27
N GLY A 895 30.66 30.77 26.02
CA GLY A 895 30.23 30.88 27.41
C GLY A 895 28.79 31.33 27.58
N PHE A 896 28.38 31.43 28.84
CA PHE A 896 27.08 31.95 29.28
C PHE A 896 26.98 33.45 28.96
N VAL A 897 26.24 33.81 27.91
CA VAL A 897 25.99 35.20 27.52
C VAL A 897 24.67 35.70 28.11
N GLU A 898 24.56 37.00 28.38
CA GLU A 898 23.41 37.66 29.01
C GLU A 898 22.05 37.22 28.46
N ASN A 899 21.04 37.15 29.34
CA ASN A 899 19.69 36.62 29.08
C ASN A 899 18.86 37.37 28.02
N GLN A 900 19.44 38.33 27.29
CA GLN A 900 18.76 39.13 26.25
C GLN A 900 19.19 38.79 24.82
N MET A 901 20.07 37.81 24.60
CA MET A 901 20.42 37.35 23.25
C MET A 901 19.34 36.47 22.62
N ASP A 902 19.12 36.67 21.31
CA ASP A 902 18.24 35.88 20.46
C ASP A 902 18.60 34.37 20.52
N PRO A 903 17.63 33.47 20.82
CA PRO A 903 17.84 32.02 20.82
C PRO A 903 18.45 31.44 19.53
N ILE A 904 18.20 32.06 18.37
CA ILE A 904 18.79 31.65 17.08
C ILE A 904 20.31 31.90 17.08
N ILE A 905 20.74 33.02 17.68
CA ILE A 905 22.15 33.40 17.81
C ILE A 905 22.84 32.63 18.94
N LYS A 906 22.09 32.26 19.99
CA LYS A 906 22.64 31.64 21.20
C LYS A 906 22.71 30.11 21.13
N PHE A 907 21.67 29.48 20.59
CA PHE A 907 21.51 28.02 20.57
C PHE A 907 21.24 27.44 19.17
N GLY A 908 20.97 28.28 18.17
CA GLY A 908 20.55 27.84 16.83
C GLY A 908 19.10 27.38 16.74
N LEU A 909 18.26 27.73 17.73
CA LEU A 909 16.84 27.38 17.80
C LEU A 909 15.97 28.59 17.48
N GLU A 910 14.88 28.39 16.75
CA GLU A 910 13.86 29.42 16.55
C GLU A 910 13.09 29.71 17.86
N THR A 911 12.45 30.87 17.99
CA THR A 911 11.86 31.32 19.27
C THR A 911 10.77 30.38 19.81
N ASP A 912 10.04 29.72 18.92
CA ASP A 912 9.03 28.70 19.19
C ASP A 912 9.59 27.28 19.37
N GLU A 913 10.86 27.06 19.03
CA GLU A 913 11.56 25.79 19.26
C GLU A 913 12.25 25.70 20.64
N VAL A 914 12.38 26.83 21.35
CA VAL A 914 12.99 26.89 22.68
C VAL A 914 12.19 26.01 23.66
N PRO A 915 12.81 24.95 24.23
CA PRO A 915 12.10 24.05 25.13
C PRO A 915 11.83 24.73 26.49
N CYS A 916 10.73 24.34 27.14
CA CYS A 916 10.52 24.68 28.54
C CYS A 916 11.60 24.02 29.41
N VAL A 917 12.17 24.79 30.34
CA VAL A 917 13.16 24.30 31.32
C VAL A 917 12.56 24.36 32.72
N TYR A 918 12.71 23.29 33.49
CA TYR A 918 12.16 23.07 34.81
C TYR A 918 13.25 22.82 35.85
N GLY A 919 13.02 23.26 37.09
CA GLY A 919 13.99 23.21 38.18
C GLY A 919 14.94 24.40 38.16
N ASN A 920 16.03 24.32 38.93
CA ASN A 920 17.04 25.38 39.04
C ASN A 920 18.13 25.28 37.95
N PHE A 921 17.72 24.96 36.71
CA PHE A 921 18.61 24.73 35.57
C PHE A 921 18.30 25.72 34.44
N THR A 922 19.28 25.95 33.58
CA THR A 922 19.22 26.87 32.44
C THR A 922 19.36 26.13 31.11
N LEU A 923 18.86 26.74 30.02
CA LEU A 923 19.04 26.17 28.69
C LEU A 923 20.51 26.21 28.22
N ASP A 924 21.30 27.17 28.69
CA ASP A 924 22.76 27.22 28.44
C ASP A 924 23.47 25.96 28.95
N GLU A 925 23.16 25.54 30.18
CA GLU A 925 23.73 24.33 30.78
C GLU A 925 23.33 23.06 30.01
N ILE A 926 22.05 22.93 29.67
CA ILE A 926 21.53 21.79 28.89
C ILE A 926 22.15 21.78 27.48
N TYR A 927 22.33 22.97 26.90
CA TYR A 927 23.01 23.13 25.63
C TYR A 927 24.46 22.67 25.70
N GLU A 928 25.21 22.96 26.79
CA GLU A 928 26.58 22.49 27.01
C GLU A 928 26.63 20.96 27.17
N ASP A 929 25.71 20.38 27.97
CA ASP A 929 25.59 18.93 28.19
C ASP A 929 25.41 18.15 26.89
N VAL A 930 24.53 18.63 25.99
CA VAL A 930 24.30 18.04 24.66
C VAL A 930 25.59 17.95 23.84
N GLN A 931 26.53 18.91 23.99
CA GLN A 931 27.78 18.89 23.22
C GLN A 931 28.76 17.86 23.76
N ILE A 932 28.87 17.72 25.08
CA ILE A 932 29.74 16.70 25.69
C ILE A 932 29.18 15.31 25.41
N PHE A 933 27.86 15.13 25.51
CA PHE A 933 27.21 13.90 25.07
C PHE A 933 27.48 13.59 23.59
N ASN A 934 27.39 14.58 22.68
CA ASN A 934 27.74 14.35 21.28
C ASN A 934 29.22 13.98 21.12
N GLU A 935 30.15 14.72 21.74
CA GLU A 935 31.60 14.45 21.67
C GLU A 935 31.93 13.01 22.08
N LEU A 936 31.45 12.58 23.25
CA LEU A 936 31.63 11.22 23.76
C LEU A 936 31.01 10.19 22.82
N SER A 937 29.80 10.45 22.31
CA SER A 937 29.11 9.53 21.39
C SER A 937 29.81 9.40 20.04
N GLN A 938 30.35 10.48 19.47
CA GLN A 938 31.15 10.43 18.25
C GLN A 938 32.53 9.74 18.47
N LYS A 939 33.10 9.79 19.68
CA LYS A 939 34.29 9.00 20.06
C LYS A 939 33.92 7.50 20.18
N LEU A 940 32.89 7.15 20.95
CA LEU A 940 32.37 5.78 21.11
C LEU A 940 31.97 5.12 19.78
N ARG A 941 31.30 5.86 18.89
CA ARG A 941 30.91 5.40 17.54
C ARG A 941 32.11 4.96 16.71
N ARG A 942 33.20 5.73 16.76
CA ARG A 942 34.47 5.44 16.05
C ARG A 942 35.17 4.22 16.64
N GLN A 943 35.30 4.15 17.97
CA GLN A 943 35.87 2.97 18.63
C GLN A 943 35.09 1.69 18.31
N ARG A 944 33.76 1.74 18.25
CA ARG A 944 32.94 0.60 17.78
C ARG A 944 33.25 0.23 16.33
N ALA A 945 33.41 1.20 15.43
CA ALA A 945 33.79 0.95 14.04
C ALA A 945 35.15 0.24 13.93
N GLU A 946 36.15 0.72 14.68
CA GLU A 946 37.50 0.18 14.76
C GLU A 946 37.51 -1.24 15.36
N ASN A 947 36.69 -1.48 16.38
CA ASN A 947 36.46 -2.80 16.98
C ASN A 947 35.66 -3.77 16.07
N GLY A 948 35.28 -3.37 14.86
CA GLY A 948 34.61 -4.25 13.89
C GLY A 948 33.09 -4.31 14.01
N ASN A 949 32.43 -3.30 14.58
CA ASN A 949 30.98 -3.15 14.47
C ASN A 949 30.56 -3.00 12.99
N VAL A 950 29.49 -3.67 12.57
CA VAL A 950 28.95 -3.54 11.20
C VAL A 950 27.72 -2.63 11.22
N PHE A 951 27.84 -1.44 10.62
CA PHE A 951 26.73 -0.51 10.49
C PHE A 951 25.91 -0.84 9.24
N LEU A 952 24.87 -1.65 9.42
CA LEU A 952 23.85 -1.92 8.41
C LEU A 952 22.58 -1.15 8.77
N SER A 953 22.07 -0.34 7.85
CA SER A 953 20.80 0.36 7.99
C SER A 953 19.87 -0.01 6.83
N ASP A 954 18.58 -0.18 7.15
CA ASP A 954 17.52 -0.21 6.15
C ASP A 954 17.00 1.22 5.93
N MET A 955 16.42 1.50 4.77
CA MET A 955 15.84 2.81 4.49
C MET A 955 14.47 2.90 5.15
N LYS A 956 14.40 3.58 6.29
CA LYS A 956 13.13 3.96 6.91
C LYS A 956 12.50 5.16 6.20
N LEU A 957 11.18 5.12 6.10
CA LEU A 957 10.35 6.18 5.53
C LEU A 957 9.43 6.72 6.62
N ASN A 958 9.32 8.04 6.68
CA ASN A 958 8.38 8.75 7.52
C ASN A 958 7.21 9.24 6.64
N PHE A 959 5.99 9.14 7.15
CA PHE A 959 4.78 9.50 6.42
C PHE A 959 4.02 10.57 7.18
N GLU A 960 3.74 11.69 6.52
CA GLU A 960 2.84 12.70 7.05
C GLU A 960 1.44 12.43 6.51
N SER A 961 0.48 12.28 7.41
CA SER A 961 -0.92 11.98 7.07
C SER A 961 -1.83 13.18 7.30
N ASP A 962 -2.91 13.24 6.52
CA ASP A 962 -3.97 14.22 6.73
C ASP A 962 -4.81 13.89 7.98
N LYS A 963 -5.77 14.78 8.28
CA LYS A 963 -6.72 14.63 9.39
C LYS A 963 -7.64 13.39 9.30
N PHE A 964 -7.62 12.65 8.20
CA PHE A 964 -8.36 11.40 8.01
C PHE A 964 -7.45 10.16 8.05
N GLY A 965 -6.13 10.35 8.20
CA GLY A 965 -5.14 9.28 8.24
C GLY A 965 -4.68 8.79 6.87
N PHE A 966 -4.83 9.59 5.81
CA PHE A 966 -4.25 9.28 4.49
C PHE A 966 -2.87 9.94 4.35
N PRO A 967 -1.83 9.21 3.90
CA PRO A 967 -0.50 9.78 3.69
C PRO A 967 -0.52 10.81 2.56
N VAL A 968 -0.08 12.03 2.87
CA VAL A 968 0.02 13.18 1.96
C VAL A 968 1.46 13.35 1.47
N MET A 969 2.43 13.08 2.34
CA MET A 969 3.86 13.18 2.02
C MET A 969 4.62 11.97 2.58
N VAL A 970 5.65 11.56 1.85
CA VAL A 970 6.65 10.59 2.30
C VAL A 970 8.01 11.25 2.30
N SER A 971 8.72 11.16 3.43
CA SER A 971 10.09 11.65 3.61
C SER A 971 10.99 10.49 4.05
N LYS A 972 12.30 10.66 3.90
CA LYS A 972 13.26 9.69 4.41
C LYS A 972 13.53 10.00 5.89
N ASP A 973 13.57 8.96 6.72
CA ASP A 973 14.04 9.07 8.10
C ASP A 973 15.55 9.39 8.11
N GLU A 974 15.94 10.53 8.71
CA GLU A 974 17.32 10.99 8.75
C GLU A 974 18.03 10.57 10.04
N HIS A 975 18.91 9.57 9.94
CA HIS A 975 19.81 9.20 11.03
C HIS A 975 21.02 10.14 11.04
N ASN A 976 21.10 11.00 12.05
CA ASN A 976 22.09 12.07 12.20
C ASN A 976 22.82 12.02 13.56
N GLU A 977 23.62 13.03 13.90
CA GLU A 977 24.44 13.03 15.13
C GLU A 977 23.60 12.96 16.41
N SER A 978 22.45 13.63 16.47
CA SER A 978 21.54 13.54 17.62
C SER A 978 20.96 12.14 17.83
N HIS A 979 20.77 11.36 16.75
CA HIS A 979 20.38 9.96 16.86
C HIS A 979 21.54 9.09 17.35
N ILE A 980 22.76 9.33 16.88
CA ILE A 980 23.97 8.63 17.33
C ILE A 980 24.21 8.86 18.83
N LEU A 981 23.96 10.08 19.32
CA LEU A 981 24.06 10.46 20.73
C LEU A 981 23.26 9.50 21.63
N ILE A 982 21.95 9.38 21.37
CA ILE A 982 21.10 8.46 22.13
C ILE A 982 21.45 6.99 21.85
N GLU A 983 21.74 6.62 20.59
CA GLU A 983 22.07 5.24 20.22
C GLU A 983 23.28 4.69 21.02
N GLU A 984 24.36 5.47 21.16
CA GLU A 984 25.54 5.04 21.92
C GLU A 984 25.26 4.96 23.42
N MET A 985 24.58 5.95 24.02
CA MET A 985 24.23 5.91 25.45
C MET A 985 23.34 4.70 25.79
N MET A 986 22.34 4.41 24.95
CA MET A 986 21.48 3.24 25.15
C MET A 986 22.25 1.92 24.96
N ILE A 987 23.11 1.81 23.94
CA ILE A 987 23.91 0.59 23.74
C ILE A 987 24.88 0.35 24.90
N LEU A 988 25.42 1.42 25.50
CA LEU A 988 26.32 1.33 26.64
C LEU A 988 25.60 0.88 27.91
N ALA A 989 24.44 1.47 28.23
CA ALA A 989 23.59 1.02 29.35
C ALA A 989 23.16 -0.45 29.18
N ASN A 990 22.71 -0.84 27.99
CA ASN A 990 22.34 -2.23 27.66
C ASN A 990 23.52 -3.21 27.85
N LYS A 991 24.75 -2.83 27.46
CA LYS A 991 25.97 -3.63 27.64
C LYS A 991 26.35 -3.79 29.12
N LEU A 992 26.33 -2.70 29.89
CA LEU A 992 26.67 -2.70 31.32
C LEU A 992 25.68 -3.54 32.13
N VAL A 993 24.38 -3.40 31.87
CA VAL A 993 23.32 -4.22 32.50
C VAL A 993 23.50 -5.70 32.12
N ALA A 994 23.71 -6.03 30.84
CA ALA A 994 23.93 -7.42 30.41
C ALA A 994 25.12 -8.08 31.13
N LYS A 995 26.24 -7.34 31.28
CA LYS A 995 27.44 -7.83 31.97
C LYS A 995 27.20 -8.01 33.48
N ALA A 996 26.60 -7.02 34.15
CA ALA A 996 26.31 -7.10 35.58
C ALA A 996 25.34 -8.25 35.92
N LEU A 997 24.31 -8.45 35.10
CA LEU A 997 23.39 -9.58 35.26
C LEU A 997 24.08 -10.92 34.98
N TYR A 998 24.92 -11.01 33.94
CA TYR A 998 25.72 -12.22 33.68
C TYR A 998 26.61 -12.59 34.87
N ASP A 999 27.34 -11.63 35.42
CA ASP A 999 28.26 -11.87 36.54
C ASP A 999 27.52 -12.27 37.84
N TYR A 1000 26.23 -11.99 37.95
CA TYR A 1000 25.41 -12.31 39.14
C TYR A 1000 24.51 -13.54 38.99
N PHE A 1001 23.78 -13.66 37.88
CA PHE A 1001 22.82 -14.74 37.62
C PHE A 1001 23.34 -15.84 36.70
N GLY A 1002 24.48 -15.63 36.04
CA GLY A 1002 25.13 -16.61 35.16
C GLY A 1002 24.18 -17.16 34.10
N GLU A 1003 23.86 -18.44 34.21
CA GLU A 1003 23.03 -19.19 33.26
C GLU A 1003 21.60 -18.63 33.09
N SER A 1004 21.02 -18.02 34.13
CA SER A 1004 19.66 -17.47 34.12
C SER A 1004 19.54 -16.06 33.50
N THR A 1005 20.62 -15.47 33.00
CA THR A 1005 20.60 -14.10 32.47
C THR A 1005 19.95 -14.03 31.10
N LEU A 1006 18.96 -13.16 30.93
CA LEU A 1006 18.34 -12.90 29.63
C LEU A 1006 19.25 -11.99 28.77
N LEU A 1007 19.73 -12.53 27.65
CA LEU A 1007 20.56 -11.82 26.68
C LEU A 1007 19.82 -11.60 25.35
N ARG A 1008 20.36 -10.70 24.54
CA ARG A 1008 20.04 -10.49 23.13
C ARG A 1008 21.28 -10.83 22.31
N ILE A 1009 21.28 -12.01 21.69
CA ILE A 1009 22.38 -12.58 20.90
C ILE A 1009 22.16 -12.34 19.40
N HIS A 1010 23.23 -12.39 18.61
CA HIS A 1010 23.16 -12.28 17.14
C HIS A 1010 24.28 -13.11 16.51
N SER A 1011 23.92 -14.27 15.97
CA SER A 1011 24.86 -15.19 15.32
C SER A 1011 25.41 -14.64 14.00
N ALA A 1012 26.64 -15.01 13.64
CA ALA A 1012 27.25 -14.68 12.35
C ALA A 1012 26.41 -15.20 11.15
N PRO A 1013 26.42 -14.51 9.99
CA PRO A 1013 25.76 -15.00 8.78
C PRO A 1013 26.36 -16.35 8.32
N LYS A 1014 25.60 -17.12 7.53
CA LYS A 1014 26.05 -18.43 7.05
C LYS A 1014 27.14 -18.27 5.99
N ILE A 1015 28.38 -18.60 6.35
CA ILE A 1015 29.59 -18.39 5.54
C ILE A 1015 29.43 -18.84 4.08
N ASP A 1016 28.93 -20.06 3.82
CA ASP A 1016 28.78 -20.61 2.45
C ASP A 1016 27.98 -19.69 1.50
N LYS A 1017 26.89 -19.08 1.99
CA LYS A 1017 26.06 -18.16 1.18
C LYS A 1017 26.67 -16.78 1.11
N TRP A 1018 27.19 -16.33 2.24
CA TRP A 1018 27.64 -14.96 2.39
C TRP A 1018 28.93 -14.69 1.59
N SER A 1019 29.82 -15.69 1.47
CA SER A 1019 31.02 -15.61 0.63
C SER A 1019 30.69 -15.47 -0.86
N GLU A 1020 29.71 -16.22 -1.36
CA GLU A 1020 29.17 -16.05 -2.72
C GLU A 1020 28.65 -14.61 -2.92
N VAL A 1021 27.81 -14.13 -1.98
CA VAL A 1021 27.21 -12.79 -2.04
C VAL A 1021 28.28 -11.68 -2.03
N VAL A 1022 29.30 -11.76 -1.18
CA VAL A 1022 30.36 -10.74 -1.15
C VAL A 1022 31.30 -10.81 -2.34
N ALA A 1023 31.64 -12.00 -2.84
CA ALA A 1023 32.40 -12.12 -4.08
C ALA A 1023 31.63 -11.48 -5.26
N CYS A 1024 30.33 -11.75 -5.36
CA CYS A 1024 29.45 -11.12 -6.35
C CYS A 1024 29.37 -9.59 -6.15
N LEU A 1025 29.17 -9.09 -4.93
CA LEU A 1025 29.09 -7.65 -4.66
C LEU A 1025 30.39 -6.93 -5.00
N ALA A 1026 31.56 -7.51 -4.67
CA ALA A 1026 32.85 -6.95 -5.07
C ALA A 1026 33.02 -6.87 -6.60
N GLU A 1027 32.55 -7.88 -7.33
CA GLU A 1027 32.50 -7.87 -8.80
C GLU A 1027 31.55 -6.78 -9.35
N TYR A 1028 30.33 -6.68 -8.82
CA TYR A 1028 29.33 -5.70 -9.26
C TYR A 1028 29.75 -4.26 -8.95
N ILE A 1029 30.35 -4.00 -7.77
CA ILE A 1029 30.89 -2.68 -7.41
C ILE A 1029 32.05 -2.31 -8.35
N TYR A 1030 32.93 -3.26 -8.68
CA TYR A 1030 34.01 -3.03 -9.64
C TYR A 1030 33.45 -2.66 -11.02
N LYS A 1031 32.56 -3.47 -11.58
CA LYS A 1031 31.94 -3.21 -12.90
C LYS A 1031 31.22 -1.87 -12.93
N TRP A 1032 30.39 -1.60 -11.92
CA TRP A 1032 29.68 -0.32 -11.79
C TRP A 1032 30.65 0.87 -11.75
N LYS A 1033 31.76 0.78 -11.03
CA LYS A 1033 32.81 1.81 -10.99
C LYS A 1033 33.54 1.99 -12.32
N ILE A 1034 33.65 0.96 -13.17
CA ILE A 1034 34.21 1.09 -14.52
C ILE A 1034 33.21 1.74 -15.47
N GLU A 1035 31.94 1.36 -15.40
CA GLU A 1035 30.86 1.89 -16.25
C GLU A 1035 30.49 3.36 -15.93
N ASN A 1036 30.64 3.80 -14.67
CA ASN A 1036 30.08 5.09 -14.20
C ASN A 1036 31.10 6.15 -13.78
N LEU A 1037 32.41 5.83 -13.74
CA LEU A 1037 33.48 6.77 -13.38
C LEU A 1037 34.54 6.82 -14.51
N SER A 1038 35.26 7.93 -14.66
CA SER A 1038 36.27 8.14 -15.71
C SER A 1038 37.29 7.01 -15.82
N ASN A 1039 37.89 6.77 -16.97
CA ASN A 1039 38.83 5.64 -17.16
C ASN A 1039 40.14 5.77 -16.33
N GLU A 1040 40.43 6.95 -15.78
CA GLU A 1040 41.57 7.17 -14.89
C GLU A 1040 41.41 6.38 -13.57
N GLY A 1041 42.30 5.41 -13.33
CA GLY A 1041 42.35 4.63 -12.09
C GLY A 1041 41.70 3.24 -12.15
N GLU A 1042 41.56 2.62 -13.33
CA GLU A 1042 41.12 1.21 -13.46
C GLU A 1042 41.96 0.24 -12.62
N GLU A 1043 43.30 0.36 -12.63
CA GLU A 1043 44.18 -0.47 -11.80
C GLU A 1043 43.90 -0.31 -10.30
N LYS A 1044 43.62 0.91 -9.84
CA LYS A 1044 43.24 1.17 -8.44
C LYS A 1044 41.92 0.47 -8.09
N ARG A 1045 40.91 0.54 -8.96
CA ARG A 1045 39.61 -0.13 -8.78
C ARG A 1045 39.77 -1.65 -8.77
N ARG A 1046 40.66 -2.19 -9.60
CA ARG A 1046 40.99 -3.61 -9.64
C ARG A 1046 41.72 -4.03 -8.36
N GLY A 1047 42.61 -3.20 -7.84
CA GLY A 1047 43.24 -3.36 -6.53
C GLY A 1047 42.22 -3.38 -5.38
N GLU A 1048 41.28 -2.43 -5.34
CA GLU A 1048 40.18 -2.39 -4.37
C GLU A 1048 39.37 -3.71 -4.35
N LYS A 1049 38.97 -4.20 -5.53
CA LYS A 1049 38.30 -5.51 -5.67
C LYS A 1049 39.16 -6.67 -5.14
N LEU A 1050 40.43 -6.74 -5.53
CA LEU A 1050 41.35 -7.80 -5.12
C LEU A 1050 41.63 -7.79 -3.60
N ILE A 1051 41.63 -6.62 -2.96
CA ILE A 1051 41.74 -6.51 -1.49
C ILE A 1051 40.57 -7.25 -0.82
N VAL A 1052 39.33 -6.98 -1.21
CA VAL A 1052 38.16 -7.67 -0.61
C VAL A 1052 38.20 -9.17 -0.85
N LEU A 1053 38.50 -9.61 -2.08
CA LEU A 1053 38.55 -11.03 -2.42
C LEU A 1053 39.66 -11.77 -1.67
N SER A 1054 40.84 -11.16 -1.51
CA SER A 1054 41.95 -11.76 -0.74
C SER A 1054 41.70 -11.78 0.77
N MET A 1055 41.01 -10.77 1.32
CA MET A 1055 40.55 -10.79 2.71
C MET A 1055 39.48 -11.86 2.93
N LEU A 1056 38.56 -12.03 1.98
CA LEU A 1056 37.55 -13.08 2.00
C LEU A 1056 38.19 -14.48 1.97
N GLU A 1057 39.10 -14.72 1.03
CA GLU A 1057 39.83 -15.99 0.90
C GLU A 1057 40.59 -16.35 2.18
N LYS A 1058 41.32 -15.39 2.77
CA LYS A 1058 41.99 -15.58 4.05
C LYS A 1058 41.03 -15.85 5.21
N CYS A 1059 39.93 -15.09 5.30
CA CYS A 1059 38.91 -15.30 6.33
C CYS A 1059 38.31 -16.71 6.25
N LEU A 1060 37.99 -17.19 5.04
CA LEU A 1060 37.51 -18.55 4.81
C LEU A 1060 38.56 -19.60 5.18
N LYS A 1061 39.82 -19.37 4.80
CA LYS A 1061 40.93 -20.29 5.10
C LYS A 1061 41.17 -20.42 6.61
N GLN A 1062 41.29 -19.30 7.33
CA GLN A 1062 41.48 -19.27 8.77
C GLN A 1062 40.31 -19.94 9.53
N ASN A 1063 39.10 -19.87 8.99
CA ASN A 1063 37.93 -20.53 9.58
C ASN A 1063 37.85 -22.05 9.31
N ILE A 1064 38.61 -22.58 8.34
CA ILE A 1064 38.69 -24.02 8.03
C ILE A 1064 39.94 -24.65 8.66
N GLU A 1065 41.10 -24.03 8.48
CA GLU A 1065 42.42 -24.56 8.86
C GLU A 1065 42.85 -24.11 10.27
N GLY A 1066 42.17 -23.12 10.85
CA GLY A 1066 42.61 -22.41 12.05
C GLY A 1066 43.55 -21.24 11.73
N ILE A 1067 43.82 -20.41 12.74
CA ILE A 1067 44.77 -19.30 12.64
C ILE A 1067 46.18 -19.85 12.90
N GLN A 1068 47.13 -19.55 12.02
CA GLN A 1068 48.53 -19.92 12.22
C GLN A 1068 49.20 -19.00 13.25
N GLU A 1069 50.18 -19.52 13.99
CA GLU A 1069 50.82 -18.90 15.17
C GLU A 1069 51.37 -17.47 14.97
N ASN A 1070 51.62 -17.06 13.72
CA ASN A 1070 52.12 -15.74 13.34
C ASN A 1070 51.16 -14.95 12.41
N GLU A 1071 49.93 -15.42 12.19
CA GLU A 1071 48.96 -14.79 11.28
C GLU A 1071 47.94 -13.93 12.04
N ARG A 1072 47.60 -12.75 11.51
CA ARG A 1072 46.55 -11.91 12.10
C ARG A 1072 45.16 -12.44 11.71
N PRO A 1073 44.21 -12.56 12.66
CA PRO A 1073 42.85 -12.96 12.36
C PRO A 1073 42.16 -11.93 11.45
N ILE A 1074 41.55 -12.38 10.37
CA ILE A 1074 40.69 -11.57 9.50
C ILE A 1074 39.24 -11.96 9.77
N THR A 1075 38.47 -11.03 10.36
CA THR A 1075 37.08 -11.27 10.71
C THR A 1075 36.13 -10.95 9.57
N LEU A 1076 34.96 -11.58 9.58
CA LEU A 1076 33.93 -11.36 8.57
C LEU A 1076 33.45 -9.90 8.54
N GLN A 1077 33.37 -9.27 9.71
CA GLN A 1077 33.04 -7.87 9.87
C GLN A 1077 34.08 -6.94 9.22
N GLN A 1078 35.38 -7.29 9.26
CA GLN A 1078 36.41 -6.52 8.54
C GLN A 1078 36.18 -6.60 7.03
N VAL A 1079 35.89 -7.79 6.48
CA VAL A 1079 35.56 -7.95 5.04
C VAL A 1079 34.32 -7.12 4.67
N MET A 1080 33.26 -7.14 5.50
CA MET A 1080 32.07 -6.30 5.33
C MET A 1080 32.40 -4.80 5.30
N ASN A 1081 33.12 -4.33 6.32
CA ASN A 1081 33.43 -2.91 6.48
C ASN A 1081 34.37 -2.42 5.37
N THR A 1082 35.32 -3.24 4.90
CA THR A 1082 36.15 -2.91 3.72
C THR A 1082 35.31 -2.83 2.43
N LEU A 1083 34.38 -3.75 2.20
CA LEU A 1083 33.47 -3.70 1.05
C LEU A 1083 32.58 -2.43 1.10
N ILE A 1084 32.02 -2.10 2.27
CA ILE A 1084 31.18 -0.91 2.46
C ILE A 1084 32.01 0.38 2.28
N ALA A 1085 33.23 0.46 2.84
CA ALA A 1085 34.11 1.63 2.69
C ALA A 1085 34.43 1.94 1.22
N GLN A 1086 34.56 0.92 0.37
CA GLN A 1086 34.76 1.11 -1.08
C GLN A 1086 33.58 1.79 -1.79
N THR A 1087 32.42 1.91 -1.14
CA THR A 1087 31.22 2.59 -1.66
C THR A 1087 30.95 3.95 -1.02
N GLU A 1088 31.79 4.39 -0.07
CA GLU A 1088 31.54 5.57 0.76
C GLU A 1088 31.31 6.87 -0.03
N GLN A 1089 31.99 7.02 -1.17
CA GLN A 1089 31.85 8.17 -2.07
C GLN A 1089 30.52 8.18 -2.87
N HIS A 1090 29.69 7.13 -2.75
CA HIS A 1090 28.50 6.90 -3.55
C HIS A 1090 27.32 6.44 -2.67
N THR A 1091 26.61 7.39 -2.06
CA THR A 1091 25.57 7.15 -1.05
C THR A 1091 24.51 6.11 -1.45
N SER A 1092 24.04 6.13 -2.70
CA SER A 1092 23.05 5.14 -3.18
C SER A 1092 23.64 3.73 -3.31
N LEU A 1093 24.89 3.60 -3.77
CA LEU A 1093 25.58 2.31 -3.86
C LEU A 1093 25.85 1.75 -2.46
N LYS A 1094 26.28 2.60 -1.53
CA LYS A 1094 26.46 2.25 -0.11
C LYS A 1094 25.17 1.69 0.50
N GLN A 1095 24.04 2.34 0.26
CA GLN A 1095 22.72 1.88 0.72
C GLN A 1095 22.32 0.54 0.12
N VAL A 1096 22.49 0.34 -1.20
CA VAL A 1096 22.17 -0.95 -1.86
C VAL A 1096 23.05 -2.09 -1.32
N VAL A 1097 24.35 -1.85 -1.13
CA VAL A 1097 25.27 -2.84 -0.57
C VAL A 1097 24.94 -3.16 0.90
N GLN A 1098 24.68 -2.14 1.73
CA GLN A 1098 24.25 -2.34 3.12
C GLN A 1098 22.93 -3.13 3.20
N TYR A 1099 21.95 -2.83 2.34
CA TYR A 1099 20.67 -3.55 2.29
C TYR A 1099 20.83 -5.01 1.87
N LEU A 1100 21.62 -5.29 0.82
CA LEU A 1100 21.86 -6.66 0.37
C LEU A 1100 22.62 -7.50 1.40
N LEU A 1101 23.63 -6.91 2.07
CA LEU A 1101 24.31 -7.54 3.20
C LEU A 1101 23.34 -7.81 4.35
N LEU A 1102 22.46 -6.85 4.68
CA LEU A 1102 21.46 -6.98 5.75
C LEU A 1102 20.48 -8.13 5.52
N LYS A 1103 20.11 -8.44 4.27
CA LYS A 1103 19.20 -9.57 3.97
C LYS A 1103 19.84 -10.96 4.19
N GLU A 1104 21.17 -11.07 4.19
CA GLU A 1104 21.88 -12.32 4.48
C GLU A 1104 22.30 -12.47 5.95
N MET A 1105 22.06 -11.45 6.79
CA MET A 1105 22.29 -11.53 8.23
C MET A 1105 21.30 -12.48 8.91
N GLN A 1106 21.73 -13.11 10.01
CA GLN A 1106 20.78 -13.84 10.86
C GLN A 1106 19.95 -12.84 11.68
N LEU A 1107 18.72 -13.23 12.03
CA LEU A 1107 17.93 -12.46 12.99
C LEU A 1107 18.54 -12.59 14.38
N ALA A 1108 18.77 -11.45 15.05
CA ALA A 1108 19.09 -11.41 16.47
C ALA A 1108 17.95 -12.03 17.30
N LYS A 1109 18.30 -12.68 18.41
CA LYS A 1109 17.40 -13.47 19.25
C LYS A 1109 17.60 -13.17 20.73
N TYR A 1110 16.54 -13.24 21.50
CA TYR A 1110 16.60 -13.41 22.95
C TYR A 1110 16.96 -14.85 23.28
N ALA A 1111 17.80 -15.06 24.30
CA ALA A 1111 18.17 -16.37 24.83
C ALA A 1111 18.66 -16.21 26.26
N THR A 1112 18.57 -17.26 27.08
CA THR A 1112 19.36 -17.35 28.31
C THR A 1112 20.79 -17.76 28.00
N VAL A 1113 21.70 -17.52 28.94
CA VAL A 1113 23.08 -18.03 28.87
C VAL A 1113 23.10 -19.56 28.88
N GLU A 1114 22.16 -20.21 29.57
CA GLU A 1114 21.97 -21.67 29.54
C GLU A 1114 21.62 -22.16 28.12
N ASP A 1115 20.65 -21.52 27.46
CA ASP A 1115 20.28 -21.84 26.07
C ASP A 1115 21.51 -21.76 25.16
N CYS A 1116 22.34 -20.73 25.33
CA CYS A 1116 23.55 -20.52 24.53
C CYS A 1116 24.58 -21.65 24.72
N LYS A 1117 24.71 -22.24 25.92
CA LYS A 1117 25.60 -23.39 26.17
C LYS A 1117 25.10 -24.68 25.55
N ASN A 1118 23.78 -24.84 25.43
CA ASN A 1118 23.15 -26.04 24.88
C ASN A 1118 23.18 -26.12 23.34
N ILE A 1119 23.60 -25.05 22.65
CA ILE A 1119 23.85 -25.03 21.21
C ILE A 1119 25.21 -25.71 20.92
N LYS A 1120 25.26 -27.05 21.03
CA LYS A 1120 26.40 -27.84 20.51
C LYS A 1120 26.38 -27.90 18.98
N PRO A 1121 27.53 -27.79 18.29
CA PRO A 1121 27.62 -28.18 16.88
C PRO A 1121 27.39 -29.69 16.75
N ALA A 1122 26.62 -30.08 15.73
CA ALA A 1122 26.23 -31.48 15.51
C ALA A 1122 27.31 -32.26 14.74
N THR A 1123 28.36 -32.70 15.44
CA THR A 1123 29.33 -33.70 14.97
C THR A 1123 29.85 -34.57 16.12
N GLU A 1124 29.71 -35.89 16.02
CA GLU A 1124 30.21 -36.84 17.04
C GLU A 1124 31.73 -37.13 16.95
N ASN A 1125 32.44 -36.49 16.02
CA ASN A 1125 33.87 -36.76 15.76
C ASN A 1125 34.86 -35.95 16.63
N ASP A 1126 34.39 -35.02 17.47
CA ASP A 1126 35.27 -34.10 18.23
C ASP A 1126 35.74 -34.65 19.61
N MET A 1127 35.73 -35.97 19.81
CA MET A 1127 36.15 -36.58 21.10
C MET A 1127 37.66 -36.72 21.31
N GLU A 1128 38.52 -36.52 20.29
CA GLU A 1128 39.98 -36.62 20.43
C GLU A 1128 40.72 -35.28 20.65
N LEU A 1129 40.02 -34.14 20.68
CA LEU A 1129 40.63 -32.79 20.66
C LEU A 1129 40.70 -32.07 22.02
N GLN A 1130 40.66 -32.79 23.14
CA GLN A 1130 40.61 -32.22 24.51
C GLN A 1130 41.97 -31.78 25.13
N GLN A 1131 43.01 -31.51 24.34
CA GLN A 1131 44.37 -31.25 24.86
C GLN A 1131 45.00 -29.89 24.50
N ASN A 1132 44.24 -28.85 24.13
CA ASN A 1132 44.82 -27.52 23.88
C ASN A 1132 44.07 -26.37 24.60
N PRO A 1133 44.70 -25.64 25.55
CA PRO A 1133 44.03 -24.56 26.30
C PRO A 1133 43.70 -23.31 25.48
N GLU A 1134 44.28 -23.12 24.29
CA GLU A 1134 44.10 -21.88 23.51
C GLU A 1134 42.72 -21.76 22.82
N ARG A 1135 41.90 -22.83 22.82
CA ARG A 1135 40.52 -22.81 22.29
C ARG A 1135 39.49 -22.07 23.16
N PHE A 1136 39.92 -21.26 24.13
CA PHE A 1136 39.02 -20.51 25.04
C PHE A 1136 38.01 -19.59 24.31
N GLN A 1137 38.30 -19.15 23.08
CA GLN A 1137 37.36 -18.36 22.26
C GLN A 1137 36.12 -19.16 21.77
N GLN A 1138 36.22 -20.48 21.56
CA GLN A 1138 35.06 -21.29 21.14
C GLN A 1138 33.99 -21.43 22.24
N LYS A 1139 34.31 -21.13 23.50
CA LYS A 1139 33.39 -21.29 24.63
C LYS A 1139 32.28 -20.22 24.69
N TYR A 1140 32.42 -19.13 23.93
CA TYR A 1140 31.57 -17.94 24.02
C TYR A 1140 30.99 -17.45 22.69
N GLU A 1141 31.19 -18.16 21.57
CA GLU A 1141 30.58 -17.79 20.27
C GLU A 1141 29.04 -17.70 20.33
N SER A 1142 28.41 -18.46 21.22
CA SER A 1142 26.95 -18.56 21.31
C SER A 1142 26.27 -17.42 22.07
N THR A 1143 26.98 -16.67 22.94
CA THR A 1143 26.44 -15.47 23.60
C THR A 1143 26.67 -14.19 22.78
N TRP A 1144 27.53 -14.25 21.76
CA TRP A 1144 28.00 -13.10 21.01
C TRP A 1144 26.89 -12.37 20.23
N HIS A 1145 27.02 -11.04 20.12
CA HIS A 1145 26.20 -10.20 19.24
C HIS A 1145 27.03 -9.68 18.04
N PHE A 1146 27.10 -10.49 16.98
CA PHE A 1146 27.96 -10.33 15.80
C PHE A 1146 28.08 -8.91 15.26
N ALA A 1147 26.96 -8.25 14.96
CA ALA A 1147 26.97 -6.91 14.35
C ALA A 1147 27.42 -5.79 15.32
N LEU A 1148 27.27 -5.98 16.64
CA LEU A 1148 27.68 -5.01 17.67
C LEU A 1148 29.10 -5.27 18.19
N CYS A 1149 29.71 -6.40 17.82
CA CYS A 1149 31.00 -6.85 18.35
C CYS A 1149 31.06 -6.87 19.90
N ASN A 1150 30.00 -7.38 20.55
CA ASN A 1150 29.89 -7.48 22.00
C ASN A 1150 29.60 -8.92 22.43
N GLU A 1151 30.30 -9.40 23.46
CA GLU A 1151 30.12 -10.73 24.06
C GLU A 1151 28.81 -10.87 24.85
N PHE A 1152 28.41 -9.80 25.55
CA PHE A 1152 27.17 -9.71 26.32
C PHE A 1152 26.41 -8.46 25.90
N TYR A 1153 25.14 -8.65 25.53
CA TYR A 1153 24.21 -7.58 25.19
C TYR A 1153 22.80 -8.01 25.59
N THR A 1154 21.95 -7.06 25.97
CA THR A 1154 20.54 -7.30 26.31
C THR A 1154 19.70 -6.08 25.93
N HIS A 1155 18.40 -6.11 26.19
CA HIS A 1155 17.54 -4.93 26.11
C HIS A 1155 17.03 -4.56 27.51
N PHE A 1156 17.30 -3.33 27.92
CA PHE A 1156 16.97 -2.70 29.20
C PHE A 1156 16.29 -1.34 29.01
N THR A 1157 16.62 -0.64 27.93
CA THR A 1157 16.33 0.79 27.73
C THR A 1157 14.96 1.13 27.14
N SER A 1158 14.02 0.19 27.05
CA SER A 1158 12.67 0.49 26.52
C SER A 1158 11.53 -0.39 27.09
N PRO A 1159 11.33 -0.43 28.42
CA PRO A 1159 10.33 -1.26 29.09
C PRO A 1159 8.87 -0.85 28.84
N ILE A 1160 8.59 0.37 28.38
CA ILE A 1160 7.22 0.78 28.02
C ILE A 1160 6.71 -0.01 26.81
N ARG A 1161 7.63 -0.36 25.90
CA ARG A 1161 7.33 -0.95 24.58
C ARG A 1161 7.95 -2.32 24.32
N ARG A 1162 8.76 -2.88 25.23
CA ARG A 1162 9.37 -4.22 25.11
C ARG A 1162 9.31 -4.99 26.43
N TYR A 1163 8.77 -6.20 26.39
CA TYR A 1163 8.64 -7.04 27.59
C TYR A 1163 9.99 -7.67 28.01
N ALA A 1164 10.94 -7.81 27.08
CA ALA A 1164 12.30 -8.24 27.39
C ALA A 1164 12.95 -7.32 28.44
N ASP A 1165 12.84 -6.01 28.23
CA ASP A 1165 13.33 -4.97 29.10
C ASP A 1165 12.66 -5.02 30.47
N LEU A 1166 11.35 -5.28 30.54
CA LEU A 1166 10.65 -5.47 31.81
C LEU A 1166 11.13 -6.72 32.58
N ILE A 1167 11.53 -7.80 31.89
CA ILE A 1167 12.22 -8.94 32.53
C ILE A 1167 13.61 -8.52 33.04
N VAL A 1168 14.40 -7.83 32.23
CA VAL A 1168 15.75 -7.37 32.59
C VAL A 1168 15.71 -6.39 33.78
N HIS A 1169 14.74 -5.48 33.83
CA HIS A 1169 14.46 -4.59 34.97
C HIS A 1169 14.21 -5.40 36.24
N ARG A 1170 13.37 -6.44 36.17
CA ARG A 1170 13.10 -7.33 37.32
C ARG A 1170 14.32 -8.13 37.74
N GLN A 1171 15.15 -8.62 36.82
CA GLN A 1171 16.43 -9.25 37.17
C GLN A 1171 17.35 -8.25 37.88
N LEU A 1172 17.46 -7.02 37.39
CA LEU A 1172 18.30 -5.97 37.99
C LEU A 1172 17.83 -5.57 39.39
N ILE A 1173 16.52 -5.37 39.57
CA ILE A 1173 15.90 -5.10 40.87
C ILE A 1173 16.10 -6.26 41.83
N GLN A 1174 15.95 -7.51 41.38
CA GLN A 1174 16.21 -8.69 42.21
C GLN A 1174 17.68 -8.73 42.66
N MET A 1175 18.64 -8.48 41.76
CA MET A 1175 20.07 -8.40 42.12
C MET A 1175 20.32 -7.31 43.18
N MET A 1176 19.68 -6.14 43.06
CA MET A 1176 19.81 -5.06 44.04
C MET A 1176 19.27 -5.47 45.42
N LYS A 1177 18.09 -6.12 45.47
CA LYS A 1177 17.52 -6.64 46.72
C LYS A 1177 18.41 -7.69 47.37
N GLU A 1178 18.84 -8.70 46.61
CA GLU A 1178 19.67 -9.79 47.13
C GLU A 1178 21.02 -9.27 47.67
N LYS A 1179 21.62 -8.25 47.03
CA LYS A 1179 22.81 -7.56 47.56
C LYS A 1179 22.52 -6.83 48.87
N ASN A 1180 21.45 -6.02 48.94
CA ASN A 1180 21.11 -5.30 50.17
C ASN A 1180 20.73 -6.26 51.33
N MET A 1181 20.06 -7.38 51.05
CA MET A 1181 19.79 -8.41 52.07
C MET A 1181 21.08 -8.99 52.68
N LEU A 1182 22.12 -9.18 51.87
CA LEU A 1182 23.45 -9.61 52.33
C LEU A 1182 24.17 -8.51 53.12
N GLU A 1183 24.05 -7.25 52.70
CA GLU A 1183 24.59 -6.08 53.43
C GLU A 1183 23.89 -5.86 54.79
N LEU A 1184 22.59 -6.17 54.88
CA LEU A 1184 21.80 -6.21 56.11
C LEU A 1184 22.03 -7.49 56.95
N GLY A 1185 22.93 -8.39 56.53
CA GLY A 1185 23.37 -9.54 57.31
C GLY A 1185 22.47 -10.79 57.27
N GLN A 1186 21.57 -10.91 56.29
CA GLN A 1186 20.77 -12.13 56.11
C GLN A 1186 21.60 -13.31 55.59
N SER A 1187 21.14 -14.54 55.85
CA SER A 1187 21.87 -15.73 55.43
C SER A 1187 21.77 -15.96 53.91
N LYS A 1188 22.70 -16.76 53.35
CA LYS A 1188 22.62 -17.14 51.93
C LYS A 1188 21.38 -17.97 51.63
N GLU A 1189 20.95 -18.80 52.59
CA GLU A 1189 19.73 -19.60 52.53
C GLU A 1189 18.48 -18.71 52.52
N ASP A 1190 18.43 -17.65 53.34
CA ASP A 1190 17.32 -16.68 53.34
C ASP A 1190 17.20 -15.96 51.99
N VAL A 1191 18.34 -15.54 51.42
CA VAL A 1191 18.42 -14.87 50.12
C VAL A 1191 18.00 -15.82 48.98
N LEU A 1192 18.43 -17.09 49.02
CA LEU A 1192 17.99 -18.12 48.07
C LEU A 1192 16.49 -18.39 48.18
N ALA A 1193 15.96 -18.55 49.39
CA ALA A 1193 14.53 -18.76 49.64
C ALA A 1193 13.68 -17.52 49.26
N PHE A 1194 14.23 -16.31 49.32
CA PHE A 1194 13.61 -15.12 48.74
C PHE A 1194 13.59 -15.20 47.21
N ARG A 1195 14.73 -15.49 46.58
CA ARG A 1195 14.88 -15.63 45.13
C ARG A 1195 13.93 -16.68 44.55
N GLU A 1196 13.81 -17.86 45.15
CA GLU A 1196 12.89 -18.91 44.70
C GLU A 1196 11.41 -18.48 44.69
N ARG A 1197 11.02 -17.50 45.52
CA ARG A 1197 9.66 -16.97 45.59
C ARG A 1197 9.40 -15.82 44.61
N THR A 1198 10.41 -15.02 44.27
CA THR A 1198 10.23 -13.77 43.49
C THR A 1198 10.82 -13.81 42.08
N PHE A 1199 11.81 -14.67 41.82
CA PHE A 1199 12.55 -14.72 40.57
C PHE A 1199 11.99 -15.76 39.59
N LEU A 1200 12.17 -15.53 38.29
CA LEU A 1200 11.83 -16.50 37.25
C LEU A 1200 13.00 -17.47 37.04
N SER A 1201 12.75 -18.77 37.10
CA SER A 1201 13.76 -19.78 36.79
C SER A 1201 14.28 -19.67 35.35
N SER A 1202 15.52 -20.12 35.11
CA SER A 1202 16.15 -20.13 33.78
C SER A 1202 15.24 -20.73 32.69
N GLN A 1203 14.62 -21.88 32.98
CA GLN A 1203 13.66 -22.54 32.08
C GLN A 1203 12.44 -21.68 31.77
N GLN A 1204 11.90 -20.94 32.74
CA GLN A 1204 10.79 -19.99 32.49
C GLN A 1204 11.25 -18.81 31.62
N ILE A 1205 12.47 -18.32 31.80
CA ILE A 1205 13.04 -17.23 31.00
C ILE A 1205 13.31 -17.70 29.56
N SER A 1206 13.84 -18.92 29.36
CA SER A 1206 14.05 -19.53 28.04
C SER A 1206 12.74 -19.64 27.24
N VAL A 1207 11.66 -20.15 27.85
CA VAL A 1207 10.33 -20.20 27.22
C VAL A 1207 9.79 -18.80 26.88
N ILE A 1208 10.07 -17.80 27.72
CA ILE A 1208 9.73 -16.40 27.43
C ILE A 1208 10.56 -15.88 26.25
N ALA A 1209 11.85 -16.18 26.18
CA ALA A 1209 12.73 -15.76 25.10
C ALA A 1209 12.32 -16.35 23.74
N GLU A 1210 11.91 -17.63 23.65
CA GLU A 1210 11.34 -18.22 22.43
C GLU A 1210 10.09 -17.42 21.96
N HIS A 1211 9.17 -17.13 22.90
CA HIS A 1211 7.96 -16.34 22.60
C HIS A 1211 8.26 -14.92 22.14
N LEU A 1212 9.18 -14.22 22.82
CA LEU A 1212 9.58 -12.85 22.47
C LEU A 1212 10.28 -12.76 21.11
N ASN A 1213 10.99 -13.82 20.69
CA ASN A 1213 11.56 -13.90 19.36
C ASN A 1213 10.50 -13.98 18.26
N ASP A 1214 9.46 -14.77 18.48
CA ASP A 1214 8.29 -14.84 17.58
C ASP A 1214 7.55 -13.49 17.52
N GLN A 1215 7.29 -12.85 18.66
CA GLN A 1215 6.60 -11.55 18.67
C GLN A 1215 7.43 -10.46 17.98
N ALA A 1216 8.75 -10.39 18.25
CA ALA A 1216 9.63 -9.41 17.64
C ALA A 1216 9.77 -9.58 16.11
N TYR A 1217 9.85 -10.83 15.63
CA TYR A 1217 9.87 -11.12 14.19
C TYR A 1217 8.58 -10.64 13.50
N LYS A 1218 7.42 -10.93 14.12
CA LYS A 1218 6.11 -10.52 13.63
C LYS A 1218 5.93 -9.01 13.59
N ALA A 1219 6.32 -8.32 14.67
CA ALA A 1219 6.24 -6.86 14.75
C ALA A 1219 7.14 -6.17 13.71
N HIS A 1220 8.38 -6.64 13.55
CA HIS A 1220 9.29 -6.13 12.52
C HIS A 1220 8.75 -6.37 11.10
N TYR A 1221 8.16 -7.54 10.85
CA TYR A 1221 7.55 -7.83 9.55
C TYR A 1221 6.40 -6.86 9.24
N LEU A 1222 5.53 -6.55 10.22
CA LEU A 1222 4.43 -5.59 10.06
C LEU A 1222 4.90 -4.15 9.82
N GLN A 1223 5.96 -3.71 10.51
CA GLN A 1223 6.55 -2.38 10.31
C GLN A 1223 6.99 -2.15 8.86
N GLY A 1224 7.43 -3.19 8.16
CA GLY A 1224 7.82 -3.13 6.74
C GLY A 1224 6.67 -3.11 5.72
N PHE A 1225 5.40 -3.04 6.16
CA PHE A 1225 4.22 -2.83 5.30
C PHE A 1225 3.59 -1.45 5.48
N GLY A 1226 4.21 -0.58 6.28
CA GLY A 1226 3.82 0.83 6.45
C GLY A 1226 4.12 1.66 5.21
#